data_AF-A0A069DK86-F1
#
_entry.id   AF-A0A069DK86-F1
#
_cell.length_a   1.000
_cell.length_b   1.000
_cell.length_c   1.000
_cell.angle_alpha   90.00
_cell.angle_beta   90.00
_cell.angle_gamma   90.00
#
_symmetry.space_group_name_H-M   'P 1'
#
loop_
_entity.id
_entity.type
_entity.pdbx_description
1 polymer ?
#
loop_
_entity_poly.entity_id
_entity_poly.type
_entity_poly.pdbx_seq_one_letter_code
_entity_poly.pdbx_strand_id
1 'polypeptide(L)'
;MHKWAKQYEMECRLLSRRAMLMSLPMVYAAFFWLVMYFNFKNPMQNLYYSIDRIQSVGHTMTLGVAIFLGITLARRDLAKSAYDWVKSYPISSGVQLTAKYAAILSYLTIFTILIAASMLIAGQISGLEVTIVWPRVQYFAIQYEVSYAVTAALGMLLGVIISNRAVYLIGFCAWIFGTFFMEIFVLERYGWHLLKTFHLSQLFIESGKWYQTWSVALFADERNASRVFVLMFAMLLLAVSILVLNYKRPVRRTSHSWIAAVCILAVCAGTFIPYSSIWAEKNDQIQAILHDPNVKMEGESGGEHQNIFAISSYDLSITQKEQDILEGFAVMRLEAKAVDREADALKFTLNRAFAIKELHINDEPASYDREGDWITVRVPEYANEPTDYEIVIRYQGKLVIPSNSNFDVYYSFSSGENTYLGGMIGWYPIPGTQSIYEYRVGAAEEDRTLLLANTLQVEPVDMRVTFRNFKNEMYTTLDKMELKSRAEAGDLAASDEDQVFAGRVTSPLTAIGASFSEMTSEIVPLKVYSTPFAQRSVQHVMSLVEEQFAYFKSWLPSLQPQFKQLYMYGDPLYLSSLSDIHNASYIHNDLNSSYDAFTARNWMNALMFGDQAGADMLLATLSERNQLTETTADIRHLIGMICWYVYYLDYEHEPQHEAMSNSMLAYYLMRYDALSSDLHHMAAQIISQVDQAMQAGQTDQVKQVLHHFYKQDLSVPPVKPNEVDFITPQQWNKVWDQVMSDE
;
A
#
# COMPACT_ATOMS: atom_id res chain seq x y z
N MET A 1 0.68 43.92 -24.08
CA MET A 1 -0.20 43.49 -22.97
C MET A 1 -1.66 43.93 -23.18
N HIS A 2 -1.98 45.22 -23.41
CA HIS A 2 -3.37 45.70 -23.60
C HIS A 2 -4.21 44.91 -24.63
N LYS A 3 -3.65 44.63 -25.82
CA LYS A 3 -4.33 43.84 -26.87
C LYS A 3 -4.66 42.41 -26.43
N TRP A 4 -3.79 41.79 -25.64
CA TRP A 4 -3.99 40.43 -25.13
C TRP A 4 -5.09 40.41 -24.07
N ALA A 5 -5.08 41.35 -23.12
CA ALA A 5 -6.09 41.45 -22.08
C ALA A 5 -7.50 41.66 -22.65
N LYS A 6 -7.65 42.54 -23.66
CA LYS A 6 -8.93 42.73 -24.36
C LYS A 6 -9.41 41.48 -25.09
N GLN A 7 -8.49 40.77 -25.74
CA GLN A 7 -8.83 39.50 -26.40
C GLN A 7 -9.29 38.47 -25.37
N TYR A 8 -8.55 38.32 -24.28
CA TYR A 8 -8.87 37.42 -23.18
C TYR A 8 -10.26 37.74 -22.58
N GLU A 9 -10.54 39.01 -22.26
CA GLU A 9 -11.85 39.46 -21.75
C GLU A 9 -12.98 39.10 -22.73
N MET A 10 -12.75 39.31 -24.03
CA MET A 10 -13.71 38.93 -25.07
C MET A 10 -13.97 37.43 -25.09
N GLU A 11 -12.94 36.59 -25.01
CA GLU A 11 -13.10 35.13 -24.97
C GLU A 11 -13.83 34.67 -23.71
N CYS A 12 -13.50 35.22 -22.54
CA CYS A 12 -14.20 34.94 -21.29
C CYS A 12 -15.68 35.33 -21.38
N ARG A 13 -15.99 36.50 -21.96
CA ARG A 13 -17.39 36.94 -22.16
C ARG A 13 -18.15 36.03 -23.14
N LEU A 14 -17.47 35.47 -24.15
CA LEU A 14 -18.09 34.54 -25.10
C LEU A 14 -18.36 33.17 -24.47
N LEU A 15 -17.45 32.68 -23.62
CA LEU A 15 -17.66 31.47 -22.84
C LEU A 15 -18.81 31.65 -21.84
N SER A 16 -18.83 32.76 -21.10
CA SER A 16 -19.83 33.02 -20.06
C SER A 16 -21.25 33.24 -20.57
N ARG A 17 -21.41 33.70 -21.81
CA ARG A 17 -22.73 33.86 -22.44
C ARG A 17 -23.40 32.54 -22.83
N ARG A 18 -22.66 31.43 -22.85
CA ARG A 18 -23.22 30.11 -23.18
C ARG A 18 -23.71 29.44 -21.91
N ALA A 19 -25.03 29.50 -21.67
CA ALA A 19 -25.68 28.92 -20.49
C ALA A 19 -25.27 27.46 -20.25
N MET A 20 -25.24 26.64 -21.31
CA MET A 20 -24.82 25.23 -21.23
C MET A 20 -23.39 25.06 -20.68
N LEU A 21 -22.45 25.92 -21.07
CA LEU A 21 -21.08 25.83 -20.55
C LEU A 21 -21.03 26.27 -19.09
N MET A 22 -21.68 27.39 -18.74
CA MET A 22 -21.66 27.87 -17.36
C MET A 22 -22.40 26.94 -16.38
N SER A 23 -23.37 26.15 -16.84
CA SER A 23 -24.03 25.15 -16.00
C SER A 23 -23.19 23.90 -15.74
N LEU A 24 -22.24 23.55 -16.63
CA LEU A 24 -21.47 22.30 -16.51
C LEU A 24 -20.66 22.19 -15.20
N PRO A 25 -19.86 23.19 -14.78
CA PRO A 25 -19.16 23.12 -13.51
C PRO A 25 -20.10 22.94 -12.31
N MET A 26 -21.26 23.60 -12.34
CA MET A 26 -22.25 23.52 -11.27
C MET A 26 -22.94 22.16 -11.22
N VAL A 27 -23.32 21.60 -12.37
CA VAL A 27 -23.89 20.25 -12.47
C VAL A 27 -22.87 19.22 -12.00
N TYR A 28 -21.62 19.37 -12.41
CA TYR A 28 -20.53 18.50 -11.98
C TYR A 28 -20.28 18.59 -10.47
N ALA A 29 -20.25 19.79 -9.89
CA ALA A 29 -20.11 19.98 -8.45
C ALA A 29 -21.31 19.40 -7.68
N ALA A 30 -22.54 19.58 -8.17
CA ALA A 30 -23.74 19.01 -7.57
C ALA A 30 -23.72 17.48 -7.64
N PHE A 31 -23.29 16.89 -8.76
CA PHE A 31 -23.10 15.45 -8.90
C PHE A 31 -22.03 14.94 -7.93
N PHE A 32 -20.85 15.59 -7.90
CA PHE A 32 -19.77 15.24 -6.99
C PHE A 32 -20.25 15.29 -5.53
N TRP A 33 -20.95 16.36 -5.16
CA TRP A 33 -21.50 16.52 -3.83
C TRP A 33 -22.54 15.45 -3.49
N LEU A 34 -23.40 15.09 -4.45
CA LEU A 34 -24.40 14.05 -4.26
C LEU A 34 -23.74 12.68 -4.02
N VAL A 35 -22.71 12.32 -4.80
CA VAL A 35 -21.98 11.06 -4.60
C VAL A 35 -21.24 11.08 -3.25
N MET A 36 -20.56 12.19 -2.92
CA MET A 36 -19.91 12.36 -1.62
C MET A 36 -20.90 12.28 -0.46
N TYR A 37 -22.09 12.85 -0.60
CA TYR A 37 -23.15 12.81 0.41
C TYR A 37 -23.59 11.38 0.75
N PHE A 38 -23.79 10.54 -0.27
CA PHE A 38 -24.11 9.14 -0.05
C PHE A 38 -22.96 8.37 0.60
N ASN A 39 -21.72 8.71 0.24
CA ASN A 39 -20.53 8.10 0.83
C ASN A 39 -20.31 8.55 2.28
N PHE A 40 -20.59 9.81 2.65
CA PHE A 40 -20.49 10.27 4.06
C PHE A 40 -21.47 9.58 4.99
N LYS A 41 -22.68 9.30 4.49
CA LYS A 41 -23.68 8.57 5.26
C LYS A 41 -23.28 7.13 5.51
N ASN A 42 -22.32 6.63 4.75
CA ASN A 42 -21.82 5.29 4.89
C ASN A 42 -20.55 5.30 5.78
N PRO A 43 -20.65 5.00 7.08
CA PRO A 43 -19.46 4.95 7.96
C PRO A 43 -18.43 3.91 7.50
N MET A 44 -18.87 2.96 6.65
CA MET A 44 -18.06 1.89 6.08
C MET A 44 -17.03 2.40 5.06
N GLN A 45 -17.20 3.62 4.52
CA GLN A 45 -16.34 4.14 3.46
C GLN A 45 -15.18 4.99 3.95
N ASN A 46 -13.96 4.54 3.62
CA ASN A 46 -12.79 5.38 3.74
C ASN A 46 -12.95 6.63 2.86
N LEU A 47 -12.96 7.79 3.53
CA LEU A 47 -13.23 9.07 2.87
C LEU A 47 -12.24 9.37 1.75
N TYR A 48 -10.95 9.10 1.98
CA TYR A 48 -9.92 9.40 1.01
C TYR A 48 -10.08 8.56 -0.26
N TYR A 49 -10.30 7.25 -0.09
CA TYR A 49 -10.51 6.32 -1.20
C TYR A 49 -11.73 6.71 -2.05
N SER A 50 -12.85 7.06 -1.39
CA SER A 50 -14.05 7.52 -2.08
C SER A 50 -13.81 8.82 -2.84
N ILE A 51 -13.10 9.79 -2.25
CA ILE A 51 -12.73 11.04 -2.93
C ILE A 51 -11.87 10.74 -4.15
N ASP A 52 -10.80 9.96 -3.98
CA ASP A 52 -9.85 9.61 -5.04
C ASP A 52 -10.53 8.94 -6.23
N ARG A 53 -11.34 7.90 -6.00
CA ARG A 53 -12.07 7.18 -7.05
C ARG A 53 -13.09 8.06 -7.79
N ILE A 54 -13.82 8.91 -7.08
CA ILE A 54 -14.79 9.81 -7.72
C ILE A 54 -14.06 10.86 -8.56
N GLN A 55 -12.95 11.40 -8.03
CA GLN A 55 -12.17 12.40 -8.75
C GLN A 55 -11.49 11.82 -9.97
N SER A 56 -11.01 10.58 -9.91
CA SER A 56 -10.36 9.94 -11.06
C SER A 56 -11.29 9.84 -12.28
N VAL A 57 -12.54 9.39 -12.05
CA VAL A 57 -13.59 9.31 -13.08
C VAL A 57 -14.07 10.72 -13.46
N GLY A 58 -14.38 11.54 -12.47
CA GLY A 58 -14.94 12.88 -12.68
C GLY A 58 -13.98 13.80 -13.44
N HIS A 59 -12.70 13.82 -13.06
CA HIS A 59 -11.66 14.55 -13.76
C HIS A 59 -11.56 14.11 -15.23
N THR A 60 -11.52 12.80 -15.46
CA THR A 60 -11.44 12.22 -16.80
C THR A 60 -12.58 12.72 -17.69
N MET A 61 -13.80 12.83 -17.17
CA MET A 61 -14.94 13.42 -17.90
C MET A 61 -14.74 14.90 -18.22
N THR A 62 -14.22 15.69 -17.28
CA THR A 62 -13.96 17.12 -17.50
C THR A 62 -12.85 17.38 -18.53
N LEU A 63 -11.91 16.44 -18.74
CA LEU A 63 -10.92 16.52 -19.82
C LEU A 63 -11.59 16.45 -21.22
N GLY A 64 -12.71 15.74 -21.34
CA GLY A 64 -13.54 15.78 -22.54
C GLY A 64 -14.07 17.18 -22.86
N VAL A 65 -14.39 17.97 -21.82
CA VAL A 65 -14.77 19.39 -21.97
C VAL A 65 -13.55 20.22 -22.41
N ALA A 66 -12.38 19.98 -21.82
CA ALA A 66 -11.15 20.67 -22.17
C ALA A 66 -10.75 20.48 -23.64
N ILE A 67 -10.77 19.25 -24.15
CA ILE A 67 -10.43 18.96 -25.55
C ILE A 67 -11.46 19.56 -26.51
N PHE A 68 -12.75 19.48 -26.16
CA PHE A 68 -13.85 20.04 -26.95
C PHE A 68 -13.73 21.57 -27.06
N LEU A 69 -13.47 22.26 -25.94
CA LEU A 69 -13.25 23.70 -25.93
C LEU A 69 -12.00 24.08 -26.73
N GLY A 70 -10.90 23.34 -26.57
CA GLY A 70 -9.66 23.56 -27.33
C GLY A 70 -9.91 23.55 -28.84
N ILE A 71 -10.58 22.50 -29.34
CA ILE A 71 -10.92 22.37 -30.77
C ILE A 71 -11.87 23.48 -31.21
N THR A 72 -12.94 23.71 -30.45
CA THR A 72 -14.01 24.66 -30.82
C THR A 72 -13.49 26.08 -30.91
N LEU A 73 -12.72 26.53 -29.90
CA LEU A 73 -12.20 27.90 -29.88
C LEU A 73 -11.11 28.09 -30.92
N ALA A 74 -10.21 27.13 -31.13
CA ALA A 74 -9.19 27.22 -32.18
C ALA A 74 -9.84 27.32 -33.58
N ARG A 75 -10.87 26.51 -33.85
CA ARG A 75 -11.52 26.47 -35.16
C ARG A 75 -12.44 27.64 -35.44
N ARG A 76 -13.02 28.27 -34.42
CA ARG A 76 -13.94 29.40 -34.60
C ARG A 76 -13.36 30.48 -35.52
N ASP A 77 -12.06 30.75 -35.42
CA ASP A 77 -11.40 31.79 -36.21
C ASP A 77 -10.87 31.28 -37.57
N LEU A 78 -10.86 29.97 -37.78
CA LEU A 78 -10.49 29.32 -39.04
C LEU A 78 -11.71 29.06 -39.93
N ALA A 79 -12.93 29.23 -39.40
CA ALA A 79 -14.15 29.15 -40.20
C ALA A 79 -14.17 30.27 -41.25
N LYS A 80 -14.52 29.93 -42.49
CA LYS A 80 -14.35 30.76 -43.70
C LYS A 80 -14.82 32.21 -43.53
N SER A 81 -16.00 32.42 -42.94
CA SER A 81 -16.53 33.77 -42.70
C SER A 81 -15.78 34.51 -41.59
N ALA A 82 -15.47 33.87 -40.47
CA ALA A 82 -14.74 34.51 -39.37
C ALA A 82 -13.28 34.82 -39.75
N TYR A 83 -12.66 33.97 -40.56
CA TYR A 83 -11.26 34.11 -40.96
C TYR A 83 -10.98 35.42 -41.69
N ASP A 84 -11.88 35.84 -42.59
CA ASP A 84 -11.73 37.08 -43.36
C ASP A 84 -11.78 38.34 -42.47
N TRP A 85 -12.64 38.33 -41.44
CA TRP A 85 -12.74 39.41 -40.46
C TRP A 85 -11.59 39.40 -39.44
N VAL A 86 -11.10 38.21 -39.06
CA VAL A 86 -9.98 38.11 -38.11
C VAL A 86 -8.66 38.46 -38.79
N LYS A 87 -8.52 38.22 -40.10
CA LYS A 87 -7.33 38.61 -40.89
C LYS A 87 -7.14 40.12 -41.00
N SER A 88 -8.21 40.92 -40.91
CA SER A 88 -8.13 42.38 -40.95
C SER A 88 -7.74 43.00 -39.59
N TYR A 89 -7.74 42.23 -38.51
CA TYR A 89 -7.36 42.70 -37.18
C TYR A 89 -5.82 42.73 -36.99
N PRO A 90 -5.22 43.82 -36.47
CA PRO A 90 -3.78 43.95 -36.27
C PRO A 90 -3.31 43.26 -34.98
N ILE A 91 -3.62 41.96 -34.85
CA ILE A 91 -3.29 41.10 -33.72
C ILE A 91 -2.57 39.86 -34.26
N SER A 92 -1.41 39.52 -33.69
CA SER A 92 -0.65 38.32 -34.06
C SER A 92 -1.41 37.04 -33.68
N SER A 93 -1.25 35.96 -34.45
CA SER A 93 -1.83 34.64 -34.16
C SER A 93 -1.50 34.15 -32.74
N GLY A 94 -0.29 34.43 -32.25
CA GLY A 94 0.12 34.07 -30.88
C GLY A 94 -0.73 34.73 -29.80
N VAL A 95 -1.05 36.03 -29.94
CA VAL A 95 -1.94 36.73 -28.98
C VAL A 95 -3.35 36.15 -29.01
N GLN A 96 -3.89 35.83 -30.19
CA GLN A 96 -5.22 35.22 -30.32
C GLN A 96 -5.29 33.84 -29.67
N LEU A 97 -4.31 32.97 -29.98
CA LEU A 97 -4.29 31.61 -29.46
C LEU A 97 -4.05 31.58 -27.94
N THR A 98 -3.05 32.32 -27.45
CA THR A 98 -2.73 32.35 -26.00
C THR A 98 -3.84 32.96 -25.17
N ALA A 99 -4.54 33.99 -25.66
CA ALA A 99 -5.70 34.56 -24.96
C ALA A 99 -6.86 33.55 -24.88
N LYS A 100 -7.10 32.79 -25.94
CA LYS A 100 -8.09 31.69 -25.91
C LYS A 100 -7.69 30.59 -24.95
N TYR A 101 -6.41 30.21 -24.96
CA TYR A 101 -5.90 29.18 -24.09
C TYR A 101 -6.09 29.57 -22.62
N ALA A 102 -5.70 30.79 -22.25
CA ALA A 102 -5.94 31.33 -20.91
C ALA A 102 -7.43 31.40 -20.55
N ALA A 103 -8.31 31.77 -21.49
CA ALA A 103 -9.75 31.79 -21.25
C ALA A 103 -10.34 30.39 -21.02
N ILE A 104 -9.85 29.37 -21.73
CA ILE A 104 -10.22 27.97 -21.49
C ILE A 104 -9.74 27.53 -20.11
N LEU A 105 -8.46 27.77 -19.77
CA LEU A 105 -7.94 27.40 -18.45
C LEU A 105 -8.72 28.06 -17.33
N SER A 106 -9.00 29.36 -17.43
CA SER A 106 -9.77 30.07 -16.41
C SER A 106 -11.19 29.52 -16.23
N TYR A 107 -11.81 29.03 -17.31
CA TYR A 107 -13.08 28.32 -17.23
C TYR A 107 -12.93 26.93 -16.58
N LEU A 108 -11.88 26.19 -16.92
CA LEU A 108 -11.62 24.86 -16.35
C LEU A 108 -11.23 24.93 -14.86
N THR A 109 -10.53 25.99 -14.44
CA THR A 109 -10.21 26.26 -13.02
C THR A 109 -11.45 26.40 -12.14
N ILE A 110 -12.62 26.73 -12.71
CA ILE A 110 -13.89 26.72 -11.96
C ILE A 110 -14.21 25.29 -11.48
N PHE A 111 -13.96 24.26 -12.30
CA PHE A 111 -14.11 22.87 -11.86
C PHE A 111 -13.15 22.56 -10.70
N THR A 112 -11.88 22.93 -10.84
CA THR A 112 -10.84 22.72 -9.81
C THR A 112 -11.23 23.38 -8.48
N ILE A 113 -11.67 24.64 -8.49
CA ILE A 113 -12.08 25.37 -7.28
C ILE A 113 -13.29 24.70 -6.62
N LEU A 114 -14.30 24.31 -7.39
CA LEU A 114 -15.50 23.68 -6.85
C LEU A 114 -15.20 22.32 -6.20
N ILE A 115 -14.28 21.55 -6.77
CA ILE A 115 -13.83 20.26 -6.21
C ILE A 115 -13.00 20.48 -4.95
N ALA A 116 -12.04 21.41 -5.00
CA ALA A 116 -11.22 21.77 -3.85
C ALA A 116 -12.10 22.22 -2.67
N ALA A 117 -13.11 23.06 -2.93
CA ALA A 117 -14.09 23.45 -1.93
C ALA A 117 -14.88 22.25 -1.40
N SER A 118 -15.32 21.35 -2.28
CA SER A 118 -16.06 20.14 -1.89
C SER A 118 -15.23 19.22 -1.00
N MET A 119 -13.93 19.06 -1.28
CA MET A 119 -13.00 18.28 -0.44
C MET A 119 -12.75 18.92 0.92
N LEU A 120 -12.64 20.26 0.99
CA LEU A 120 -12.46 20.95 2.27
C LEU A 120 -13.71 20.80 3.14
N ILE A 121 -14.89 20.98 2.55
CA ILE A 121 -16.16 20.75 3.24
C ILE A 121 -16.27 19.28 3.66
N ALA A 122 -15.86 18.35 2.80
CA ALA A 122 -15.81 16.92 3.10
C ALA A 122 -14.95 16.62 4.33
N GLY A 123 -13.72 17.14 4.35
CA GLY A 123 -12.80 16.97 5.47
C GLY A 123 -13.35 17.52 6.77
N GLN A 124 -13.96 18.72 6.72
CA GLN A 124 -14.58 19.36 7.88
C GLN A 124 -15.77 18.57 8.42
N ILE A 125 -16.68 18.10 7.55
CA ILE A 125 -17.81 17.25 7.95
C ILE A 125 -17.30 15.95 8.57
N SER A 126 -16.16 15.45 8.12
CA SER A 126 -15.52 14.25 8.64
C SER A 126 -14.73 14.44 9.93
N GLY A 127 -14.60 15.67 10.42
CA GLY A 127 -13.85 15.99 11.64
C GLY A 127 -12.32 16.03 11.44
N LEU A 128 -11.85 16.09 10.20
CA LEU A 128 -10.43 16.14 9.89
C LEU A 128 -9.87 17.55 10.04
N GLU A 129 -8.65 17.64 10.55
CA GLU A 129 -7.92 18.89 10.59
C GLU A 129 -7.57 19.38 9.17
N VAL A 130 -7.60 20.71 8.98
CA VAL A 130 -7.28 21.32 7.68
C VAL A 130 -5.83 21.02 7.27
N THR A 131 -4.92 20.91 8.23
CA THR A 131 -3.50 20.52 8.02
C THR A 131 -3.36 19.17 7.33
N ILE A 132 -4.25 18.22 7.62
CA ILE A 132 -4.25 16.88 7.02
C ILE A 132 -4.82 16.93 5.60
N VAL A 133 -5.93 17.64 5.41
CA VAL A 133 -6.70 17.69 4.16
C VAL A 133 -6.03 18.58 3.09
N TRP A 134 -5.42 19.69 3.50
CA TRP A 134 -4.91 20.72 2.61
C TRP A 134 -3.83 20.23 1.63
N PRO A 135 -2.81 19.45 2.03
CA PRO A 135 -1.84 18.89 1.08
C PRO A 135 -2.49 18.04 -0.01
N ARG A 136 -3.56 17.30 0.32
CA ARG A 136 -4.31 16.48 -0.64
C ARG A 136 -5.11 17.36 -1.60
N VAL A 137 -5.74 18.42 -1.09
CA VAL A 137 -6.44 19.41 -1.94
C VAL A 137 -5.48 20.08 -2.92
N GLN A 138 -4.30 20.52 -2.45
CA GLN A 138 -3.27 21.08 -3.32
C GLN A 138 -2.81 20.08 -4.38
N TYR A 139 -2.60 18.83 -3.96
CA TYR A 139 -2.21 17.74 -4.84
C TYR A 139 -3.20 17.58 -6.01
N PHE A 140 -4.49 17.40 -5.72
CA PHE A 140 -5.52 17.24 -6.75
C PHE A 140 -5.66 18.51 -7.59
N ALA A 141 -5.67 19.69 -6.97
CA ALA A 141 -5.81 20.95 -7.70
C ALA A 141 -4.70 21.17 -8.73
N ILE A 142 -3.44 20.97 -8.34
CA ILE A 142 -2.30 21.09 -9.27
C ILE A 142 -2.42 20.06 -10.39
N GLN A 143 -2.81 18.82 -10.06
CA GLN A 143 -2.94 17.77 -11.05
C GLN A 143 -4.03 18.07 -12.09
N TYR A 144 -5.17 18.60 -11.65
CA TYR A 144 -6.25 19.04 -12.54
C TYR A 144 -5.77 20.12 -13.50
N GLU A 145 -5.11 21.16 -13.00
CA GLU A 145 -4.64 22.27 -13.84
C GLU A 145 -3.61 21.81 -14.88
N VAL A 146 -2.68 20.91 -14.51
CA VAL A 146 -1.69 20.37 -15.45
C VAL A 146 -2.36 19.54 -16.54
N SER A 147 -3.30 18.66 -16.17
CA SER A 147 -4.07 17.85 -17.11
C SER A 147 -4.95 18.70 -18.04
N TYR A 148 -5.60 19.74 -17.51
CA TYR A 148 -6.35 20.71 -18.30
C TYR A 148 -5.44 21.48 -19.25
N ALA A 149 -4.27 21.90 -18.79
CA ALA A 149 -3.29 22.62 -19.59
C ALA A 149 -2.87 21.83 -20.84
N VAL A 150 -2.44 20.57 -20.67
CA VAL A 150 -2.00 19.74 -21.80
C VAL A 150 -3.18 19.35 -22.70
N THR A 151 -4.33 19.01 -22.13
CA THR A 151 -5.50 18.56 -22.90
C THR A 151 -6.09 19.69 -23.74
N ALA A 152 -6.17 20.91 -23.20
CA ALA A 152 -6.62 22.08 -23.95
C ALA A 152 -5.64 22.42 -25.08
N ALA A 153 -4.32 22.32 -24.83
CA ALA A 153 -3.29 22.56 -25.85
C ALA A 153 -3.36 21.54 -26.99
N LEU A 154 -3.56 20.25 -26.66
CA LEU A 154 -3.78 19.19 -27.64
C LEU A 154 -5.04 19.44 -28.48
N GLY A 155 -6.16 19.79 -27.83
CA GLY A 155 -7.41 20.13 -28.53
C GLY A 155 -7.24 21.32 -29.47
N MET A 156 -6.52 22.36 -29.06
CA MET A 156 -6.20 23.49 -29.92
C MET A 156 -5.34 23.09 -31.13
N LEU A 157 -4.30 22.29 -30.92
CA LEU A 157 -3.44 21.81 -32.00
C LEU A 157 -4.24 21.01 -33.05
N LEU A 158 -5.08 20.08 -32.60
CA LEU A 158 -5.97 19.32 -33.47
C LEU A 158 -6.91 20.24 -34.25
N GLY A 159 -7.50 21.23 -33.56
CA GLY A 159 -8.38 22.24 -34.17
C GLY A 159 -7.68 23.11 -35.21
N VAL A 160 -6.38 23.38 -35.05
CA VAL A 160 -5.57 24.16 -35.99
C VAL A 160 -5.15 23.33 -37.20
N ILE A 161 -4.73 22.08 -36.99
CA ILE A 161 -4.23 21.20 -38.05
C ILE A 161 -5.39 20.72 -38.94
N ILE A 162 -6.46 20.22 -38.34
CA ILE A 162 -7.53 19.53 -39.04
C ILE A 162 -8.68 20.50 -39.33
N SER A 163 -8.77 20.95 -40.58
CA SER A 163 -9.81 21.88 -41.01
C SER A 163 -11.22 21.25 -41.06
N ASN A 164 -11.32 19.92 -41.23
CA ASN A 164 -12.57 19.18 -41.37
C ASN A 164 -13.34 19.08 -40.03
N ARG A 165 -14.68 19.00 -40.09
CA ARG A 165 -15.54 18.73 -38.92
C ARG A 165 -15.24 17.38 -38.24
N ALA A 166 -14.66 16.42 -38.94
CA ALA A 166 -14.19 15.14 -38.39
C ALA A 166 -13.23 15.30 -37.19
N VAL A 167 -12.57 16.45 -37.04
CA VAL A 167 -11.72 16.76 -35.89
C VAL A 167 -12.41 16.61 -34.53
N TYR A 168 -13.73 16.81 -34.43
CA TYR A 168 -14.44 16.58 -33.16
C TYR A 168 -14.48 15.10 -32.80
N LEU A 169 -14.67 14.22 -33.79
CA LEU A 169 -14.60 12.77 -33.60
C LEU A 169 -13.17 12.33 -33.29
N ILE A 170 -12.18 12.86 -34.03
CA ILE A 170 -10.75 12.58 -33.77
C ILE A 170 -10.35 13.07 -32.37
N GLY A 171 -10.83 14.23 -31.94
CA GLY A 171 -10.63 14.76 -30.60
C GLY A 171 -11.24 13.87 -29.52
N PHE A 172 -12.46 13.38 -29.73
CA PHE A 172 -13.07 12.40 -28.84
C PHE A 172 -12.24 11.12 -28.74
N CYS A 173 -11.79 10.58 -29.89
CA CYS A 173 -10.90 9.42 -29.91
C CYS A 173 -9.56 9.70 -29.22
N ALA A 174 -8.97 10.89 -29.40
CA ALA A 174 -7.72 11.28 -28.75
C ALA A 174 -7.86 11.39 -27.22
N TRP A 175 -9.02 11.87 -26.74
CA TRP A 175 -9.32 11.89 -25.32
C TRP A 175 -9.46 10.48 -24.75
N ILE A 176 -10.29 9.61 -25.35
CA ILE A 176 -10.45 8.22 -24.93
C ILE A 176 -9.13 7.45 -24.99
N PHE A 177 -8.33 7.69 -26.03
CA PHE A 177 -7.02 7.06 -26.19
C PHE A 177 -6.03 7.53 -25.11
N GLY A 178 -5.93 8.84 -24.91
CA GLY A 178 -5.03 9.45 -23.93
C GLY A 178 -5.41 9.19 -22.48
N THR A 179 -6.58 8.59 -22.22
CA THR A 179 -6.99 8.11 -20.90
C THR A 179 -7.07 6.58 -20.90
N PHE A 180 -8.21 6.00 -21.29
CA PHE A 180 -8.49 4.58 -21.10
C PHE A 180 -7.56 3.64 -21.88
N PHE A 181 -7.20 3.97 -23.13
CA PHE A 181 -6.33 3.08 -23.92
C PHE A 181 -4.91 3.06 -23.35
N MET A 182 -4.38 4.24 -22.97
CA MET A 182 -3.07 4.34 -22.33
C MET A 182 -3.04 3.52 -21.04
N GLU A 183 -4.07 3.60 -20.18
CA GLU A 183 -4.12 2.78 -18.97
C GLU A 183 -4.15 1.29 -19.27
N ILE A 184 -5.20 0.82 -19.99
CA ILE A 184 -5.47 -0.61 -20.15
C ILE A 184 -4.36 -1.31 -20.95
N PHE A 185 -3.91 -0.70 -22.05
CA PHE A 185 -2.99 -1.37 -22.96
C PHE A 185 -1.54 -0.99 -22.69
N VAL A 186 -1.22 0.29 -22.58
CA VAL A 186 0.19 0.71 -22.49
C VAL A 186 0.76 0.46 -21.10
N LEU A 187 0.00 0.77 -20.06
CA LEU A 187 0.47 0.70 -18.68
C LEU A 187 0.18 -0.68 -18.06
N GLU A 188 -1.07 -1.12 -18.04
CA GLU A 188 -1.44 -2.38 -17.39
C GLU A 188 -1.00 -3.61 -18.18
N ARG A 189 -1.19 -3.62 -19.51
CA ARG A 189 -0.89 -4.80 -20.34
C ARG A 189 0.57 -4.92 -20.75
N TYR A 190 1.22 -3.81 -21.13
CA TYR A 190 2.62 -3.81 -21.60
C TYR A 190 3.64 -3.40 -20.53
N GLY A 191 3.21 -2.90 -19.37
CA GLY A 191 4.13 -2.48 -18.31
C GLY A 191 5.02 -1.29 -18.68
N TRP A 192 4.65 -0.48 -19.67
CA TRP A 192 5.46 0.66 -20.12
C TRP A 192 5.24 1.89 -19.22
N HIS A 193 5.53 1.73 -17.93
CA HIS A 193 5.19 2.73 -16.90
C HIS A 193 5.91 4.07 -17.08
N LEU A 194 7.06 4.10 -17.76
CA LEU A 194 7.71 5.36 -18.17
C LEU A 194 6.75 6.27 -18.97
N LEU A 195 5.83 5.69 -19.76
CA LEU A 195 4.87 6.44 -20.57
C LEU A 195 3.67 7.00 -19.78
N LYS A 196 3.59 6.73 -18.47
CA LYS A 196 2.56 7.28 -17.55
C LYS A 196 2.47 8.80 -17.64
N THR A 197 3.58 9.49 -17.88
CA THR A 197 3.59 10.96 -18.04
C THR A 197 2.76 11.47 -19.22
N PHE A 198 2.45 10.65 -20.22
CA PHE A 198 1.64 11.05 -21.38
C PHE A 198 0.14 10.84 -21.19
N HIS A 199 -0.25 10.18 -20.10
CA HIS A 199 -1.65 9.97 -19.79
C HIS A 199 -2.32 11.27 -19.35
N LEU A 200 -3.47 11.58 -19.95
CA LEU A 200 -4.13 12.88 -19.77
C LEU A 200 -4.71 13.07 -18.37
N SER A 201 -5.07 11.99 -17.68
CA SER A 201 -5.56 12.00 -16.29
C SER A 201 -4.70 11.10 -15.40
N GLN A 202 -3.59 11.57 -14.84
CA GLN A 202 -2.76 10.71 -13.96
C GLN A 202 -3.54 10.17 -12.76
N LEU A 203 -4.52 10.95 -12.27
CA LEU A 203 -5.45 10.50 -11.22
C LEU A 203 -6.20 9.21 -11.57
N PHE A 204 -6.46 8.93 -12.85
CA PHE A 204 -7.12 7.69 -13.27
C PHE A 204 -6.22 6.48 -13.14
N ILE A 205 -4.96 6.61 -13.58
CA ILE A 205 -3.92 5.58 -13.45
C ILE A 205 -3.74 5.20 -11.99
N GLU A 206 -3.71 6.23 -11.16
CA GLU A 206 -3.33 6.12 -9.77
C GLU A 206 -4.52 5.79 -8.85
N SER A 207 -5.75 5.82 -9.39
CA SER A 207 -6.94 5.62 -8.57
C SER A 207 -7.05 4.21 -8.02
N GLY A 208 -7.33 4.12 -6.73
CA GLY A 208 -7.38 2.85 -6.01
C GLY A 208 -6.02 2.19 -5.73
N LYS A 209 -4.91 2.82 -6.15
CA LYS A 209 -3.53 2.36 -5.90
C LYS A 209 -2.83 3.19 -4.82
N TRP A 210 -3.47 4.21 -4.24
CA TRP A 210 -2.80 5.18 -3.39
C TRP A 210 -2.75 4.86 -1.91
N TYR A 211 -1.54 5.03 -1.39
CA TYR A 211 -1.24 5.14 0.02
C TYR A 211 -1.86 6.39 0.66
N GLN A 212 -2.94 6.30 1.45
CA GLN A 212 -3.46 7.41 2.26
C GLN A 212 -2.37 8.09 3.10
N THR A 213 -1.46 7.26 3.60
CA THR A 213 -0.43 7.67 4.54
C THR A 213 0.71 8.39 3.82
N TRP A 214 1.29 7.78 2.78
CA TRP A 214 2.58 8.23 2.21
C TRP A 214 2.54 8.70 0.76
N SER A 215 1.49 8.40 -0.01
CA SER A 215 1.55 8.49 -1.49
C SER A 215 1.84 9.88 -2.02
N VAL A 216 1.23 10.91 -1.42
CA VAL A 216 1.37 12.28 -1.93
C VAL A 216 2.82 12.73 -1.86
N ALA A 217 3.53 12.34 -0.80
CA ALA A 217 4.90 12.73 -0.53
C ALA A 217 5.92 11.78 -1.21
N LEU A 218 5.72 10.47 -1.14
CA LEU A 218 6.64 9.47 -1.69
C LEU A 218 6.84 9.59 -3.20
N PHE A 219 5.79 9.99 -3.93
CA PHE A 219 5.82 10.17 -5.38
C PHE A 219 5.98 11.64 -5.80
N ALA A 220 6.27 12.55 -4.87
CA ALA A 220 6.31 13.98 -5.15
C ALA A 220 7.36 14.35 -6.21
N ASP A 221 8.55 13.76 -6.14
CA ASP A 221 9.65 14.07 -7.06
C ASP A 221 9.36 13.61 -8.48
N GLU A 222 8.97 12.34 -8.65
CA GLU A 222 8.56 11.79 -9.94
C GLU A 222 7.42 12.61 -10.56
N ARG A 223 6.42 12.94 -9.74
CA ARG A 223 5.25 13.68 -10.19
C ARG A 223 5.59 15.11 -10.57
N ASN A 224 6.43 15.79 -9.79
CA ASN A 224 6.85 17.16 -10.10
C ASN A 224 7.69 17.20 -11.38
N ALA A 225 8.61 16.26 -11.57
CA ALA A 225 9.34 16.11 -12.83
C ALA A 225 8.40 15.87 -14.02
N SER A 226 7.42 14.97 -13.86
CA SER A 226 6.38 14.71 -14.86
C SER A 226 5.55 15.97 -15.17
N ARG A 227 5.08 16.70 -14.16
CA ARG A 227 4.29 17.94 -14.33
C ARG A 227 5.06 19.00 -15.11
N VAL A 228 6.33 19.22 -14.78
CA VAL A 228 7.18 20.18 -15.48
C VAL A 228 7.33 19.80 -16.95
N PHE A 229 7.64 18.53 -17.21
CA PHE A 229 7.72 18.01 -18.58
C PHE A 229 6.39 18.20 -19.35
N VAL A 230 5.26 17.81 -18.75
CA VAL A 230 3.92 17.91 -19.37
C VAL A 230 3.55 19.36 -19.69
N LEU A 231 3.88 20.31 -18.81
CA LEU A 231 3.66 21.73 -19.05
C LEU A 231 4.54 22.26 -20.19
N MET A 232 5.82 21.85 -20.26
CA MET A 232 6.69 22.19 -21.40
C MET A 232 6.17 21.57 -22.71
N PHE A 233 5.67 20.34 -22.64
CA PHE A 233 5.04 19.68 -23.78
C PHE A 233 3.77 20.42 -24.23
N ALA A 234 2.92 20.87 -23.29
CA ALA A 234 1.77 21.71 -23.62
C ALA A 234 2.19 23.02 -24.32
N MET A 235 3.27 23.66 -23.86
CA MET A 235 3.82 24.84 -24.53
C MET A 235 4.35 24.51 -25.93
N LEU A 236 4.96 23.34 -26.14
CA LEU A 236 5.37 22.88 -27.46
C LEU A 236 4.17 22.73 -28.40
N LEU A 237 3.07 22.12 -27.94
CA LEU A 237 1.84 21.99 -28.73
C LEU A 237 1.26 23.36 -29.13
N LEU A 238 1.29 24.34 -28.22
CA LEU A 238 0.88 25.72 -28.52
C LEU A 238 1.83 26.42 -29.49
N ALA A 239 3.14 26.24 -29.35
CA ALA A 239 4.14 26.81 -30.26
C ALA A 239 3.98 26.27 -31.68
N VAL A 240 3.78 24.95 -31.82
CA VAL A 240 3.47 24.30 -33.10
C VAL A 240 2.15 24.82 -33.66
N SER A 241 1.12 24.98 -32.83
CA SER A 241 -0.16 25.57 -33.26
C SER A 241 0.02 26.98 -33.84
N ILE A 242 0.80 27.83 -33.17
CA ILE A 242 1.12 29.19 -33.64
C ILE A 242 1.91 29.14 -34.95
N LEU A 243 2.86 28.22 -35.08
CA LEU A 243 3.65 28.02 -36.29
C LEU A 243 2.77 27.64 -37.47
N VAL A 244 1.85 26.67 -37.30
CA VAL A 244 0.90 26.26 -38.33
C VAL A 244 -0.04 27.41 -38.70
N LEU A 245 -0.52 28.20 -37.73
CA LEU A 245 -1.35 29.39 -38.00
C LEU A 245 -0.59 30.47 -38.76
N ASN A 246 0.68 30.71 -38.42
CA ASN A 246 1.55 31.68 -39.09
C ASN A 246 2.02 31.20 -40.46
N TYR A 247 1.93 29.91 -40.76
CA TYR A 247 2.11 29.41 -42.12
C TYR A 247 0.84 29.62 -42.96
N LYS A 248 -0.34 29.39 -42.37
CA LYS A 248 -1.64 29.61 -43.03
C LYS A 248 -1.97 31.09 -43.27
N ARG A 249 -1.42 32.01 -42.46
CA ARG A 249 -1.52 33.46 -42.64
C ARG A 249 -0.20 34.00 -43.21
N PRO A 250 -0.18 34.75 -44.32
CA PRO A 250 1.05 35.36 -44.80
C PRO A 250 1.50 36.48 -43.86
N VAL A 251 2.31 36.15 -42.85
CA VAL A 251 2.89 37.11 -41.89
C VAL A 251 4.39 37.30 -42.19
N ARG A 252 4.88 38.54 -42.14
CA ARG A 252 6.26 38.93 -42.51
C ARG A 252 7.38 38.38 -41.58
N ARG A 253 7.05 37.61 -40.52
CA ARG A 253 7.98 37.20 -39.44
C ARG A 253 7.88 35.71 -39.05
N THR A 254 7.81 34.80 -40.02
CA THR A 254 7.71 33.34 -39.77
C THR A 254 8.97 32.73 -39.12
N SER A 255 10.16 33.30 -39.37
CA SER A 255 11.43 32.81 -38.82
C SER A 255 11.47 32.78 -37.29
N HIS A 256 10.88 33.78 -36.64
CA HIS A 256 10.88 33.88 -35.17
C HIS A 256 9.99 32.80 -34.53
N SER A 257 8.93 32.38 -35.23
CA SER A 257 8.06 31.28 -34.75
C SER A 257 8.77 29.92 -34.81
N TRP A 258 9.58 29.71 -35.85
CA TRP A 258 10.44 28.52 -35.96
C TRP A 258 11.48 28.47 -34.86
N ILE A 259 12.21 29.57 -34.64
CA ILE A 259 13.20 29.65 -33.55
C ILE A 259 12.55 29.37 -32.20
N ALA A 260 11.40 30.00 -31.92
CA ALA A 260 10.66 29.76 -30.68
C ALA A 260 10.24 28.29 -30.53
N ALA A 261 9.72 27.64 -31.59
CA ALA A 261 9.33 26.23 -31.54
C ALA A 261 10.53 25.31 -31.29
N VAL A 262 11.68 25.55 -31.92
CA VAL A 262 12.92 24.78 -31.71
C VAL A 262 13.45 24.99 -30.29
N CYS A 263 13.45 26.22 -29.77
CA CYS A 263 13.86 26.49 -28.40
C CYS A 263 12.94 25.76 -27.39
N ILE A 264 11.62 25.80 -27.60
CA ILE A 264 10.67 25.11 -26.73
C ILE A 264 10.83 23.59 -26.82
N LEU A 265 11.11 23.03 -28.01
CA LEU A 265 11.42 21.60 -28.16
C LEU A 265 12.67 21.21 -27.36
N ALA A 266 13.74 22.00 -27.44
CA ALA A 266 14.96 21.75 -26.68
C ALA A 266 14.71 21.80 -25.16
N VAL A 267 13.94 22.79 -24.69
CA VAL A 267 13.55 22.87 -23.27
C VAL A 267 12.68 21.67 -22.87
N CYS A 268 11.70 21.30 -23.68
CA CYS A 268 10.83 20.15 -23.43
C CYS A 268 11.64 18.84 -23.31
N ALA A 269 12.59 18.61 -24.22
CA ALA A 269 13.51 17.48 -24.16
C ALA A 269 14.38 17.53 -22.90
N GLY A 270 14.92 18.69 -22.55
CA GLY A 270 15.69 18.89 -21.33
C GLY A 270 14.89 18.59 -20.05
N THR A 271 13.61 18.96 -20.00
CA THR A 271 12.73 18.66 -18.86
C THR A 271 12.28 17.21 -18.77
N PHE A 272 12.43 16.42 -19.83
CA PHE A 272 12.16 14.97 -19.78
C PHE A 272 13.27 14.19 -19.07
N ILE A 273 14.51 14.71 -19.08
CA ILE A 273 15.68 14.03 -18.51
C ILE A 273 15.49 13.67 -17.04
N PRO A 274 15.11 14.61 -16.13
CA PRO A 274 14.92 14.28 -14.71
C PRO A 274 13.89 13.17 -14.48
N TYR A 275 12.75 13.23 -15.19
CA TYR A 275 11.72 12.20 -15.10
C TYR A 275 12.24 10.84 -15.58
N SER A 276 12.95 10.81 -16.73
CA SER A 276 13.53 9.57 -17.25
C SER A 276 14.62 8.99 -16.33
N SER A 277 15.39 9.83 -15.64
CA SER A 277 16.45 9.36 -14.73
C SER A 277 15.91 8.66 -13.49
N ILE A 278 14.76 9.13 -12.95
CA ILE A 278 14.08 8.45 -11.82
C ILE A 278 13.66 7.04 -12.24
N TRP A 279 13.09 6.91 -13.44
CA TRP A 279 12.69 5.61 -13.98
C TRP A 279 13.87 4.69 -14.30
N ALA A 280 14.98 5.25 -14.80
CA ALA A 280 16.21 4.50 -15.02
C ALA A 280 16.75 3.93 -13.70
N GLU A 281 16.84 4.74 -12.64
CA GLU A 281 17.30 4.29 -11.32
C GLU A 281 16.44 3.15 -10.76
N LYS A 282 15.09 3.30 -10.80
CA LYS A 282 14.17 2.24 -10.36
C LYS A 282 14.35 0.96 -11.17
N ASN A 283 14.45 1.06 -12.49
CA ASN A 283 14.60 -0.10 -13.35
C ASN A 283 15.95 -0.78 -13.14
N ASP A 284 17.04 -0.03 -13.04
CA ASP A 284 18.38 -0.57 -12.79
C ASP A 284 18.44 -1.33 -11.45
N GLN A 285 17.79 -0.79 -10.41
CA GLN A 285 17.67 -1.46 -9.12
C GLN A 285 16.91 -2.79 -9.22
N ILE A 286 15.76 -2.81 -9.88
CA ILE A 286 14.95 -4.03 -10.09
C ILE A 286 15.73 -5.06 -10.89
N GLN A 287 16.36 -4.64 -11.99
CA GLN A 287 17.13 -5.53 -12.85
C GLN A 287 18.35 -6.10 -12.11
N ALA A 288 19.00 -5.32 -11.25
CA ALA A 288 20.10 -5.80 -10.42
C ALA A 288 19.66 -6.87 -9.42
N ILE A 289 18.41 -6.86 -8.96
CA ILE A 289 17.86 -7.93 -8.11
C ILE A 289 17.49 -9.16 -8.96
N LEU A 290 16.80 -8.97 -10.08
CA LEU A 290 16.34 -10.08 -10.93
C LEU A 290 17.47 -10.87 -11.62
N HIS A 291 18.62 -10.25 -11.84
CA HIS A 291 19.81 -10.89 -12.42
C HIS A 291 20.75 -11.49 -11.37
N ASP A 292 20.43 -11.35 -10.08
CA ASP A 292 21.22 -11.97 -9.02
C ASP A 292 20.99 -13.49 -9.01
N PRO A 293 22.05 -14.32 -9.10
CA PRO A 293 21.91 -15.77 -9.09
C PRO A 293 21.34 -16.34 -7.77
N ASN A 294 21.39 -15.56 -6.68
CA ASN A 294 20.86 -15.97 -5.37
C ASN A 294 19.35 -15.73 -5.24
N VAL A 295 18.75 -14.96 -6.16
CA VAL A 295 17.29 -14.76 -6.20
C VAL A 295 16.68 -15.90 -7.02
N LYS A 296 15.83 -16.69 -6.38
CA LYS A 296 15.27 -17.93 -6.93
C LYS A 296 13.84 -17.78 -7.39
N MET A 297 13.38 -18.76 -8.14
CA MET A 297 11.97 -18.83 -8.52
C MET A 297 11.10 -19.08 -7.28
N GLU A 298 9.91 -18.49 -7.26
CA GLU A 298 8.91 -18.69 -6.21
C GLU A 298 8.71 -20.19 -5.93
N GLY A 299 8.85 -20.60 -4.66
CA GLY A 299 8.74 -21.98 -4.21
C GLY A 299 10.06 -22.78 -4.19
N GLU A 300 11.14 -22.29 -4.82
CA GLU A 300 12.46 -22.96 -4.78
C GLU A 300 13.29 -22.58 -3.54
N SER A 301 13.01 -21.42 -2.92
CA SER A 301 13.77 -20.96 -1.74
C SER A 301 13.54 -21.82 -0.48
N GLY A 302 12.43 -22.54 -0.40
CA GLY A 302 12.08 -23.35 0.78
C GLY A 302 12.90 -24.63 0.96
N GLY A 303 13.70 -25.02 -0.05
CA GLY A 303 14.47 -26.27 -0.05
C GLY A 303 15.89 -26.18 0.52
N GLU A 304 16.42 -24.98 0.79
CA GLU A 304 17.78 -24.80 1.29
C GLU A 304 17.84 -24.67 2.81
N HIS A 305 18.89 -25.25 3.41
CA HIS A 305 19.15 -25.09 4.84
C HIS A 305 19.56 -23.64 5.09
N GLN A 306 18.64 -22.85 5.64
CA GLN A 306 18.83 -21.41 5.87
C GLN A 306 19.84 -21.08 6.99
N ASN A 307 20.45 -22.09 7.63
CA ASN A 307 21.44 -21.97 8.70
C ASN A 307 21.12 -20.85 9.71
N ILE A 308 19.87 -20.83 10.19
CA ILE A 308 19.41 -19.88 11.20
C ILE A 308 20.04 -20.28 12.55
N PHE A 309 20.59 -19.31 13.27
CA PHE A 309 21.15 -19.49 14.61
C PHE A 309 20.53 -18.50 15.59
N ALA A 310 20.55 -18.87 16.87
CA ALA A 310 19.97 -18.07 17.94
C ALA A 310 20.87 -16.91 18.34
N ILE A 311 20.28 -15.72 18.46
CA ILE A 311 20.90 -14.51 19.02
C ILE A 311 20.21 -14.26 20.37
N SER A 312 20.98 -13.97 21.42
CA SER A 312 20.43 -13.80 22.76
C SER A 312 19.82 -12.41 22.96
N SER A 313 20.44 -11.37 22.39
CA SER A 313 19.88 -10.01 22.42
C SER A 313 20.33 -9.14 21.26
N TYR A 314 19.47 -8.20 20.86
CA TYR A 314 19.74 -7.13 19.91
C TYR A 314 19.65 -5.74 20.57
N ASP A 315 20.64 -4.88 20.36
CA ASP A 315 20.52 -3.42 20.54
C ASP A 315 20.75 -2.73 19.19
N LEU A 316 19.72 -2.11 18.65
CA LEU A 316 19.69 -1.51 17.33
C LEU A 316 19.46 0.00 17.43
N SER A 317 20.31 0.79 16.78
CA SER A 317 20.08 2.22 16.59
C SER A 317 20.01 2.54 15.11
N ILE A 318 18.90 3.14 14.68
CA ILE A 318 18.71 3.63 13.32
C ILE A 318 18.63 5.16 13.36
N THR A 319 19.48 5.81 12.58
CA THR A 319 19.50 7.26 12.43
C THR A 319 19.19 7.65 11.00
N GLN A 320 18.21 8.52 10.80
CA GLN A 320 17.97 9.14 9.50
C GLN A 320 18.91 10.34 9.32
N LYS A 321 19.79 10.28 8.32
CA LYS A 321 20.66 11.39 7.91
C LYS A 321 20.01 12.23 6.83
N GLU A 322 20.67 13.34 6.50
CA GLU A 322 20.32 14.16 5.33
C GLU A 322 20.30 13.30 4.05
N GLN A 323 19.43 13.64 3.09
CA GLN A 323 19.23 12.92 1.83
C GLN A 323 18.66 11.51 1.96
N ASP A 324 17.90 11.23 3.03
CA ASP A 324 17.18 9.97 3.23
C ASP A 324 18.10 8.74 3.38
N ILE A 325 19.36 8.97 3.79
CA ILE A 325 20.30 7.90 4.10
C ILE A 325 20.01 7.39 5.51
N LEU A 326 19.81 6.09 5.64
CA LEU A 326 19.70 5.41 6.92
C LEU A 326 21.07 4.93 7.36
N GLU A 327 21.43 5.22 8.61
CA GLU A 327 22.56 4.62 9.30
C GLU A 327 22.07 3.68 10.38
N GLY A 328 22.50 2.43 10.30
CA GLY A 328 22.22 1.40 11.28
C GLY A 328 23.46 1.05 12.10
N PHE A 329 23.26 0.93 13.40
CA PHE A 329 24.22 0.44 14.36
C PHE A 329 23.58 -0.73 15.11
N ALA A 330 24.04 -1.95 14.87
CA ALA A 330 23.51 -3.16 15.48
C ALA A 330 24.56 -3.81 16.38
N VAL A 331 24.18 -4.07 17.63
CA VAL A 331 24.95 -4.89 18.58
C VAL A 331 24.17 -6.17 18.84
N MET A 332 24.77 -7.30 18.49
CA MET A 332 24.18 -8.63 18.62
C MET A 332 25.01 -9.44 19.59
N ARG A 333 24.34 -10.11 20.54
CA ARG A 333 24.99 -11.01 21.48
C ARG A 333 24.63 -12.45 21.17
N LEU A 334 25.62 -13.32 21.12
CA LEU A 334 25.45 -14.74 20.82
C LEU A 334 26.07 -15.56 21.95
N GLU A 335 25.34 -16.57 22.41
CA GLU A 335 25.90 -17.54 23.35
C GLU A 335 26.92 -18.43 22.66
N ALA A 336 28.02 -18.76 23.33
CA ALA A 336 29.10 -19.59 22.76
C ALA A 336 28.65 -20.99 22.28
N LYS A 337 27.46 -21.46 22.69
CA LYS A 337 26.86 -22.73 22.25
C LYS A 337 26.05 -22.64 20.96
N ALA A 338 25.64 -21.43 20.56
CA ALA A 338 24.83 -21.18 19.37
C ALA A 338 25.68 -21.14 18.09
N VAL A 339 27.00 -20.95 18.24
CA VAL A 339 27.96 -21.03 17.14
C VAL A 339 28.37 -22.48 16.96
N ASP A 340 28.00 -23.08 15.83
CA ASP A 340 28.52 -24.40 15.45
C ASP A 340 30.05 -24.29 15.33
N ARG A 341 30.78 -25.08 16.12
CA ARG A 341 32.25 -25.02 16.18
C ARG A 341 32.90 -25.48 14.88
N GLU A 342 32.15 -26.15 14.01
CA GLU A 342 32.61 -26.52 12.66
C GLU A 342 32.35 -25.43 11.61
N ALA A 343 31.57 -24.39 11.94
CA ALA A 343 31.30 -23.27 11.05
C ALA A 343 32.35 -22.16 11.24
N ASP A 344 33.32 -22.10 10.33
CA ASP A 344 34.35 -21.04 10.27
C ASP A 344 33.76 -19.63 10.01
N ALA A 345 32.46 -19.52 9.72
CA ALA A 345 31.80 -18.27 9.39
C ALA A 345 30.34 -18.20 9.84
N LEU A 346 29.94 -17.02 10.31
CA LEU A 346 28.56 -16.66 10.64
C LEU A 346 27.93 -15.96 9.44
N LYS A 347 26.73 -16.40 9.05
CA LYS A 347 26.01 -15.81 7.91
C LYS A 347 24.84 -14.97 8.37
N PHE A 348 24.70 -13.78 7.79
CA PHE A 348 23.60 -12.86 8.04
C PHE A 348 22.94 -12.47 6.73
N THR A 349 21.65 -12.16 6.79
CA THR A 349 20.86 -11.56 5.72
C THR A 349 20.69 -10.07 6.03
N LEU A 350 21.16 -9.21 5.13
CA LEU A 350 20.99 -7.75 5.18
C LEU A 350 20.78 -7.24 3.76
N ASN A 351 19.78 -6.39 3.55
CA ASN A 351 19.44 -5.88 2.24
C ASN A 351 20.65 -5.24 1.52
N ARG A 352 20.81 -5.51 0.22
CA ARG A 352 21.82 -4.91 -0.68
C ARG A 352 21.82 -3.39 -0.73
N ALA A 353 20.75 -2.73 -0.32
CA ALA A 353 20.69 -1.28 -0.17
C ALA A 353 21.69 -0.75 0.88
N PHE A 354 22.14 -1.57 1.83
CA PHE A 354 23.03 -1.16 2.91
C PHE A 354 24.46 -1.62 2.69
N ALA A 355 25.42 -0.70 2.76
CA ALA A 355 26.85 -1.00 2.79
C ALA A 355 27.35 -1.06 4.25
N ILE A 356 28.08 -2.13 4.60
CA ILE A 356 28.76 -2.25 5.90
C ILE A 356 29.95 -1.28 5.91
N LYS A 357 30.09 -0.55 7.01
CA LYS A 357 31.20 0.40 7.25
C LYS A 357 32.20 -0.14 8.25
N GLU A 358 31.69 -0.73 9.32
CA GLU A 358 32.51 -1.29 10.40
C GLU A 358 31.86 -2.60 10.86
N LEU A 359 32.70 -3.57 11.16
CA LEU A 359 32.30 -4.89 11.65
C LEU A 359 33.32 -5.34 12.69
N HIS A 360 32.85 -5.59 13.90
CA HIS A 360 33.67 -6.04 15.01
C HIS A 360 33.08 -7.29 15.64
N ILE A 361 33.95 -8.17 16.12
CA ILE A 361 33.62 -9.30 17.01
C ILE A 361 34.46 -9.11 18.26
N ASN A 362 33.82 -8.97 19.43
CA ASN A 362 34.50 -8.76 20.72
C ASN A 362 35.54 -7.62 20.66
N ASP A 363 35.14 -6.46 20.16
CA ASP A 363 35.97 -5.26 19.90
C ASP A 363 37.05 -5.40 18.81
N GLU A 364 37.33 -6.59 18.28
CA GLU A 364 38.30 -6.79 17.20
C GLU A 364 37.66 -6.67 15.82
N PRO A 365 38.32 -6.03 14.83
CA PRO A 365 37.78 -5.90 13.49
C PRO A 365 37.71 -7.27 12.80
N ALA A 366 36.54 -7.61 12.26
CA ALA A 366 36.32 -8.87 11.55
C ALA A 366 36.20 -8.65 10.04
N SER A 367 36.69 -9.61 9.25
CA SER A 367 36.52 -9.61 7.80
C SER A 367 35.17 -10.22 7.42
N TYR A 368 34.54 -9.67 6.38
CA TYR A 368 33.33 -10.22 5.80
C TYR A 368 33.41 -10.30 4.29
N ASP A 369 32.67 -11.25 3.73
CA ASP A 369 32.38 -11.37 2.31
C ASP A 369 30.88 -11.11 2.09
N ARG A 370 30.51 -10.54 0.94
CA ARG A 370 29.11 -10.26 0.61
C ARG A 370 28.73 -10.86 -0.73
N GLU A 371 27.60 -11.56 -0.76
CA GLU A 371 26.99 -12.14 -1.95
C GLU A 371 25.51 -11.75 -2.01
N GLY A 372 25.18 -10.72 -2.80
CA GLY A 372 23.83 -10.17 -2.86
C GLY A 372 23.37 -9.61 -1.51
N ASP A 373 22.32 -10.21 -0.94
CA ASP A 373 21.75 -9.86 0.36
C ASP A 373 22.37 -10.64 1.54
N TRP A 374 23.33 -11.54 1.28
CA TRP A 374 23.98 -12.33 2.31
C TRP A 374 25.36 -11.78 2.66
N ILE A 375 25.67 -11.77 3.96
CA ILE A 375 26.94 -11.38 4.54
C ILE A 375 27.52 -12.59 5.26
N THR A 376 28.74 -12.98 4.91
CA THR A 376 29.48 -14.04 5.57
C THR A 376 30.60 -13.43 6.40
N VAL A 377 30.47 -13.48 7.72
CA VAL A 377 31.43 -12.95 8.69
C VAL A 377 32.36 -14.08 9.14
N ARG A 378 33.68 -13.91 8.96
CA ARG A 378 34.66 -14.92 9.38
C ARG A 378 34.93 -14.79 10.87
N VAL A 379 34.83 -15.90 11.60
CA VAL A 379 35.09 -15.92 13.05
C VAL A 379 36.61 -16.01 13.27
N PRO A 380 37.22 -15.16 14.11
CA PRO A 380 38.66 -15.23 14.39
C PRO A 380 39.05 -16.55 15.08
N GLU A 381 40.15 -17.18 14.64
CA GLU A 381 40.68 -18.46 15.17
C GLU A 381 41.03 -18.44 16.68
N TYR A 382 41.07 -17.26 17.32
CA TYR A 382 41.53 -17.08 18.70
C TYR A 382 40.44 -17.30 19.78
N ALA A 383 39.20 -17.59 19.41
CA ALA A 383 38.09 -17.80 20.36
C ALA A 383 38.04 -19.24 20.95
N ASN A 384 39.16 -19.74 21.49
CA ASN A 384 39.27 -21.10 22.04
C ASN A 384 38.70 -21.25 23.48
N GLU A 385 38.11 -20.21 24.06
CA GLU A 385 37.39 -20.24 25.35
C GLU A 385 35.90 -19.94 25.17
N PRO A 386 35.00 -20.42 26.06
CA PRO A 386 33.57 -20.15 25.96
C PRO A 386 33.26 -18.72 26.41
N THR A 387 33.55 -17.75 25.55
CA THR A 387 33.05 -16.38 25.68
C THR A 387 31.88 -16.17 24.74
N ASP A 388 30.81 -15.59 25.27
CA ASP A 388 29.73 -15.06 24.44
C ASP A 388 30.29 -14.06 23.44
N TYR A 389 29.79 -14.09 22.21
CA TYR A 389 30.25 -13.20 21.15
C TYR A 389 29.39 -11.94 21.14
N GLU A 390 30.04 -10.77 21.13
CA GLU A 390 29.40 -9.49 20.81
C GLU A 390 29.81 -9.08 19.40
N ILE A 391 28.83 -9.05 18.50
CA ILE A 391 29.02 -8.67 17.10
C ILE A 391 28.45 -7.27 16.91
N VAL A 392 29.29 -6.34 16.47
CA VAL A 392 28.92 -4.96 16.21
C VAL A 392 28.99 -4.70 14.71
N ILE A 393 27.86 -4.31 14.11
CA ILE A 393 27.77 -3.98 12.69
C ILE A 393 27.31 -2.54 12.53
N ARG A 394 28.13 -1.72 11.87
CA ARG A 394 27.74 -0.39 11.36
C ARG A 394 27.49 -0.47 9.88
N TYR A 395 26.33 0.01 9.44
CA TYR A 395 25.95 -0.02 8.04
C TYR A 395 25.18 1.24 7.66
N GLN A 396 25.21 1.59 6.37
CA GLN A 396 24.46 2.75 5.86
C GLN A 396 23.95 2.50 4.45
N GLY A 397 22.82 3.11 4.10
CA GLY A 397 22.22 2.93 2.79
C GLY A 397 21.00 3.79 2.56
N LYS A 398 20.64 3.99 1.29
CA LYS A 398 19.36 4.57 0.91
C LYS A 398 18.38 3.43 0.65
N LEU A 399 17.38 3.28 1.50
CA LEU A 399 16.38 2.22 1.37
C LEU A 399 15.16 2.78 0.63
N VAL A 400 15.03 2.46 -0.65
CA VAL A 400 13.81 2.67 -1.44
C VAL A 400 13.71 1.49 -2.39
N ILE A 401 12.81 0.54 -2.12
CA ILE A 401 12.68 -0.70 -2.90
C ILE A 401 11.34 -0.67 -3.64
N PRO A 402 11.31 -0.34 -4.95
CA PRO A 402 10.09 -0.39 -5.74
C PRO A 402 9.69 -1.84 -6.06
N SER A 403 8.39 -2.06 -6.24
CA SER A 403 7.87 -3.29 -6.86
C SER A 403 7.91 -3.17 -8.39
N ASN A 404 8.15 -4.29 -9.07
CA ASN A 404 8.07 -4.35 -10.54
C ASN A 404 6.72 -4.89 -11.05
N SER A 405 5.91 -5.50 -10.18
CA SER A 405 4.54 -5.94 -10.49
C SER A 405 3.57 -4.76 -10.49
N ASN A 406 3.87 -3.75 -9.68
CA ASN A 406 3.16 -2.50 -9.62
C ASN A 406 4.15 -1.38 -9.24
N PHE A 407 4.64 -0.63 -10.22
CA PHE A 407 5.65 0.43 -10.00
C PHE A 407 5.15 1.61 -9.14
N ASP A 408 3.85 1.63 -8.86
CA ASP A 408 3.23 2.54 -7.90
C ASP A 408 3.19 1.95 -6.48
N VAL A 409 3.93 0.86 -6.20
CA VAL A 409 4.05 0.20 -4.90
C VAL A 409 5.52 0.04 -4.49
N TYR A 410 5.81 0.25 -3.21
CA TYR A 410 7.13 0.03 -2.63
C TYR A 410 7.08 -1.06 -1.55
N TYR A 411 8.07 -1.95 -1.54
CA TYR A 411 8.22 -2.98 -0.50
C TYR A 411 8.74 -2.39 0.82
N SER A 412 9.61 -1.38 0.73
CA SER A 412 10.14 -0.64 1.88
C SER A 412 10.75 0.67 1.39
N PHE A 413 10.69 1.71 2.21
CA PHE A 413 11.30 2.99 1.90
C PHE A 413 11.63 3.81 3.15
N SER A 414 12.61 4.70 3.05
CA SER A 414 12.73 5.88 3.88
C SER A 414 12.95 7.06 2.94
N SER A 415 12.02 8.02 2.95
CA SER A 415 12.13 9.22 2.13
C SER A 415 11.42 10.42 2.78
N GLY A 416 12.21 11.46 3.06
CA GLY A 416 11.80 12.65 3.79
C GLY A 416 11.20 12.29 5.14
N GLU A 417 9.94 12.67 5.32
CA GLU A 417 9.17 12.45 6.55
C GLU A 417 8.55 11.05 6.64
N ASN A 418 8.59 10.29 5.55
CA ASN A 418 7.87 9.03 5.43
C ASN A 418 8.84 7.86 5.53
N THR A 419 8.51 6.89 6.35
CA THR A 419 9.34 5.68 6.50
C THR A 419 8.45 4.46 6.62
N TYR A 420 8.79 3.42 5.89
CA TYR A 420 8.24 2.08 6.04
C TYR A 420 9.39 1.07 5.92
N LEU A 421 9.84 0.54 7.05
CA LEU A 421 10.85 -0.50 7.15
C LEU A 421 10.14 -1.85 7.38
N GLY A 422 9.75 -2.51 6.30
CA GLY A 422 9.04 -3.79 6.37
C GLY A 422 9.93 -4.90 6.89
N GLY A 423 9.44 -5.72 7.84
CA GLY A 423 10.24 -6.80 8.44
C GLY A 423 10.82 -7.79 7.42
N MET A 424 10.10 -8.04 6.33
CA MET A 424 10.53 -8.95 5.27
C MET A 424 11.63 -8.40 4.35
N ILE A 425 12.10 -7.15 4.52
CA ILE A 425 13.09 -6.55 3.63
C ILE A 425 14.55 -6.71 4.10
N GLY A 426 14.77 -7.21 5.32
CA GLY A 426 16.12 -7.33 5.91
C GLY A 426 16.80 -5.97 6.12
N TRP A 427 16.12 -5.00 6.74
CA TRP A 427 16.68 -3.67 7.01
C TRP A 427 17.63 -3.61 8.23
N TYR A 428 17.76 -4.73 8.93
CA TYR A 428 18.77 -4.99 9.95
C TYR A 428 19.38 -6.38 9.72
N PRO A 429 20.56 -6.70 10.28
CA PRO A 429 21.19 -7.99 10.09
C PRO A 429 20.37 -9.12 10.75
N ILE A 430 19.79 -10.00 9.94
CA ILE A 430 19.00 -11.17 10.37
C ILE A 430 19.91 -12.42 10.29
N PRO A 431 19.89 -13.34 11.27
CA PRO A 431 20.75 -14.52 11.25
C PRO A 431 20.35 -15.50 10.13
N GLY A 432 21.34 -16.13 9.50
CA GLY A 432 21.16 -17.12 8.45
C GLY A 432 21.18 -16.57 7.02
N THR A 433 21.14 -17.49 6.04
CA THR A 433 21.04 -17.21 4.61
C THR A 433 19.59 -17.38 4.17
N GLN A 434 18.84 -16.30 4.27
CA GLN A 434 17.42 -16.28 3.99
C GLN A 434 17.16 -15.45 2.74
N SER A 435 16.23 -15.88 1.89
CA SER A 435 15.85 -15.13 0.70
C SER A 435 14.98 -13.95 1.10
N ILE A 436 15.35 -12.74 0.66
CA ILE A 436 14.48 -11.55 0.79
C ILE A 436 13.52 -11.50 -0.40
N TYR A 437 14.04 -11.84 -1.59
CA TYR A 437 13.36 -11.71 -2.86
C TYR A 437 13.23 -13.06 -3.55
N GLU A 438 12.14 -13.21 -4.30
CA GLU A 438 11.89 -14.30 -5.23
C GLU A 438 11.43 -13.71 -6.56
N TYR A 439 11.42 -14.53 -7.61
CA TYR A 439 10.77 -14.15 -8.86
C TYR A 439 9.75 -15.19 -9.33
N ARG A 440 8.71 -14.71 -9.99
CA ARG A 440 7.76 -15.53 -10.76
C ARG A 440 8.04 -15.34 -12.24
N VAL A 441 8.10 -16.44 -12.99
CA VAL A 441 8.23 -16.41 -14.46
C VAL A 441 6.85 -16.23 -15.08
N GLY A 442 6.70 -15.24 -15.95
CA GLY A 442 5.52 -15.01 -16.76
C GLY A 442 5.45 -15.94 -17.99
N ALA A 443 4.76 -15.49 -19.04
CA ALA A 443 4.61 -16.28 -20.27
C ALA A 443 5.90 -16.36 -21.10
N ALA A 444 6.79 -15.38 -20.95
CA ALA A 444 8.13 -15.37 -21.52
C ALA A 444 9.20 -15.32 -20.42
N GLU A 445 10.41 -15.79 -20.70
CA GLU A 445 11.53 -15.79 -19.74
C GLU A 445 11.96 -14.36 -19.32
N GLU A 446 11.65 -13.37 -20.16
CA GLU A 446 11.86 -11.94 -19.92
C GLU A 446 10.81 -11.32 -18.98
N ASP A 447 9.66 -11.99 -18.77
CA ASP A 447 8.57 -11.53 -17.90
C ASP A 447 8.78 -12.00 -16.45
N ARG A 448 9.91 -11.64 -15.84
CA ARG A 448 10.17 -11.96 -14.42
C ARG A 448 9.53 -10.93 -13.51
N THR A 449 8.62 -11.38 -12.65
CA THR A 449 8.00 -10.55 -11.62
C THR A 449 8.73 -10.76 -10.29
N LEU A 450 9.27 -9.69 -9.72
CA LEU A 450 9.89 -9.69 -8.40
C LEU A 450 8.80 -9.82 -7.32
N LEU A 451 9.06 -10.63 -6.32
CA LEU A 451 8.21 -10.88 -5.16
C LEU A 451 9.08 -10.80 -3.90
N LEU A 452 8.44 -10.52 -2.76
CA LEU A 452 9.08 -10.77 -1.47
C LEU A 452 8.91 -12.25 -1.14
N ALA A 453 10.00 -12.91 -0.75
CA ALA A 453 10.03 -14.35 -0.52
C ALA A 453 9.15 -14.81 0.66
N ASN A 454 8.69 -13.87 1.51
CA ASN A 454 7.90 -14.10 2.72
C ASN A 454 8.41 -15.26 3.62
N THR A 455 9.71 -15.50 3.61
CA THR A 455 10.35 -16.64 4.28
C THR A 455 11.30 -16.21 5.39
N LEU A 456 11.39 -14.91 5.70
CA LEU A 456 12.27 -14.44 6.76
C LEU A 456 11.75 -14.88 8.13
N GLN A 457 12.58 -15.63 8.85
CA GLN A 457 12.35 -16.17 10.18
C GLN A 457 13.38 -15.62 11.16
N VAL A 458 12.95 -15.42 12.39
CA VAL A 458 13.78 -14.93 13.50
C VAL A 458 13.49 -15.80 14.71
N GLU A 459 14.53 -16.40 15.28
CA GLU A 459 14.41 -17.11 16.57
C GLU A 459 14.01 -16.13 17.69
N PRO A 460 13.22 -16.56 18.69
CA PRO A 460 12.77 -15.68 19.75
C PRO A 460 13.92 -14.95 20.47
N VAL A 461 13.99 -13.62 20.34
CA VAL A 461 15.10 -12.79 20.85
C VAL A 461 14.62 -11.53 21.55
N ASP A 462 15.32 -11.10 22.60
CA ASP A 462 15.07 -9.80 23.22
C ASP A 462 15.71 -8.68 22.37
N MET A 463 14.89 -7.74 21.91
CA MET A 463 15.32 -6.66 21.03
C MET A 463 15.00 -5.30 21.63
N ARG A 464 15.96 -4.38 21.53
CA ARG A 464 15.78 -2.96 21.76
C ARG A 464 16.13 -2.21 20.47
N VAL A 465 15.27 -1.28 20.08
CA VAL A 465 15.49 -0.42 18.91
C VAL A 465 15.32 1.05 19.27
N THR A 466 16.24 1.89 18.79
CA THR A 466 16.25 3.34 18.99
C THR A 466 16.24 4.04 17.64
N PHE A 467 15.21 4.84 17.37
CA PHE A 467 15.11 5.67 16.17
C PHE A 467 15.51 7.11 16.45
N ARG A 468 16.39 7.68 15.63
CA ARG A 468 16.92 9.03 15.77
C ARG A 468 16.73 9.87 14.51
N ASN A 469 16.48 11.16 14.70
CA ASN A 469 16.31 12.16 13.63
C ASN A 469 15.18 11.87 12.63
N PHE A 470 14.24 10.99 12.97
CA PHE A 470 13.03 10.80 12.18
C PHE A 470 12.07 11.96 12.45
N LYS A 471 11.56 12.57 11.39
CA LYS A 471 10.68 13.74 11.49
C LYS A 471 9.27 13.42 12.00
N ASN A 472 8.78 12.21 11.69
CA ASN A 472 7.49 11.71 12.17
C ASN A 472 7.68 10.78 13.37
N GLU A 473 6.60 10.58 14.13
CA GLU A 473 6.57 9.52 15.13
C GLU A 473 6.77 8.16 14.44
N MET A 474 7.63 7.36 15.05
CA MET A 474 7.90 5.99 14.64
C MET A 474 7.01 5.06 15.44
N TYR A 475 6.52 4.02 14.77
CA TYR A 475 5.75 2.94 15.35
C TYR A 475 6.43 1.63 14.96
N THR A 476 6.32 0.61 15.81
CA THR A 476 6.93 -0.69 15.52
C THR A 476 6.05 -1.81 16.03
N THR A 477 6.37 -3.05 15.66
CA THR A 477 5.71 -4.22 16.24
C THR A 477 6.11 -4.50 17.70
N LEU A 478 6.94 -3.64 18.31
CA LEU A 478 7.37 -3.65 19.70
C LEU A 478 6.68 -2.55 20.52
N ASP A 479 6.62 -2.76 21.84
CA ASP A 479 6.08 -1.77 22.76
C ASP A 479 7.04 -0.58 22.92
N LYS A 480 6.47 0.64 22.94
CA LYS A 480 7.20 1.88 23.19
C LYS A 480 7.64 1.93 24.65
N MET A 481 8.91 2.22 24.90
CA MET A 481 9.43 2.41 26.25
C MET A 481 9.42 3.89 26.62
N GLU A 482 8.91 4.22 27.81
CA GLU A 482 9.13 5.53 28.41
C GLU A 482 10.59 5.66 28.86
N LEU A 483 11.29 6.67 28.33
CA LEU A 483 12.67 6.97 28.67
C LEU A 483 12.78 7.43 30.14
N LYS A 484 13.08 6.51 31.05
CA LYS A 484 13.66 6.86 32.35
C LYS A 484 15.16 7.02 32.17
N SER A 485 15.58 8.27 31.95
CA SER A 485 16.96 8.78 31.83
C SER A 485 18.08 7.73 32.00
N ARG A 486 18.74 7.35 30.91
CA ARG A 486 19.99 6.58 30.97
C ARG A 486 21.07 7.32 30.18
N ALA A 487 21.93 8.06 30.89
CA ALA A 487 22.97 8.92 30.33
C ALA A 487 24.31 8.20 30.07
N GLU A 488 24.37 6.86 30.12
CA GLU A 488 25.63 6.12 30.16
C GLU A 488 25.65 4.99 29.13
N ALA A 489 25.78 5.30 27.83
CA ALA A 489 26.14 4.32 26.78
C ALA A 489 26.53 4.95 25.41
N GLY A 490 27.38 5.98 25.33
CA GLY A 490 27.98 6.43 24.05
C GLY A 490 26.99 6.59 22.87
N ASP A 491 27.31 6.07 21.68
CA ASP A 491 26.45 6.08 20.47
C ASP A 491 25.12 5.30 20.63
N LEU A 492 24.90 4.58 21.74
CA LEU A 492 23.65 3.91 22.11
C LEU A 492 22.88 4.65 23.23
N ALA A 493 23.43 5.76 23.74
CA ALA A 493 22.73 6.60 24.70
C ALA A 493 21.52 7.22 24.02
N ALA A 494 20.35 6.98 24.59
CA ALA A 494 19.12 7.57 24.08
C ALA A 494 19.04 9.03 24.55
N SER A 495 18.87 9.96 23.62
CA SER A 495 18.54 11.34 23.95
C SER A 495 17.05 11.47 24.35
N ASP A 496 16.65 12.57 24.99
CA ASP A 496 15.23 12.82 25.31
C ASP A 496 14.36 12.97 24.03
N GLU A 497 14.98 13.18 22.87
CA GLU A 497 14.31 13.25 21.55
C GLU A 497 14.28 11.90 20.82
N ASP A 498 14.94 10.86 21.35
CA ASP A 498 15.01 9.54 20.73
C ASP A 498 13.74 8.73 20.99
N GLN A 499 13.33 7.94 19.99
CA GLN A 499 12.16 7.06 20.12
C GLN A 499 12.64 5.62 20.34
N VAL A 500 12.38 5.07 21.52
CA VAL A 500 12.90 3.76 21.95
C VAL A 500 11.78 2.74 22.11
N PHE A 501 11.97 1.57 21.53
CA PHE A 501 11.07 0.42 21.62
C PHE A 501 11.84 -0.80 22.10
N ALA A 502 11.21 -1.66 22.88
CA ALA A 502 11.81 -2.92 23.29
C ALA A 502 10.78 -4.01 23.55
N GLY A 503 11.20 -5.25 23.39
CA GLY A 503 10.39 -6.42 23.69
C GLY A 503 10.98 -7.67 23.08
N ARG A 504 10.27 -8.78 23.27
CA ARG A 504 10.64 -10.07 22.68
C ARG A 504 10.11 -10.14 21.25
N VAL A 505 11.01 -10.44 20.32
CA VAL A 505 10.73 -10.56 18.88
C VAL A 505 10.67 -12.04 18.52
N THR A 506 9.60 -12.44 17.83
CA THR A 506 9.37 -13.80 17.29
C THR A 506 9.21 -13.80 15.77
N SER A 507 9.14 -12.62 15.14
CA SER A 507 9.13 -12.45 13.69
C SER A 507 9.83 -11.17 13.27
N PRO A 508 10.26 -11.03 12.00
CA PRO A 508 11.03 -9.86 11.56
C PRO A 508 10.40 -8.51 11.95
N LEU A 509 11.21 -7.62 12.52
CA LEU A 509 10.74 -6.33 13.05
C LEU A 509 10.26 -5.41 11.92
N THR A 510 9.04 -4.87 12.05
CA THR A 510 8.53 -3.83 11.15
C THR A 510 8.51 -2.48 11.86
N ALA A 511 8.94 -1.43 11.17
CA ALA A 511 8.90 -0.05 11.67
C ALA A 511 8.25 0.91 10.66
N ILE A 512 7.47 1.86 11.18
CA ILE A 512 6.56 2.69 10.41
C ILE A 512 6.68 4.13 10.90
N GLY A 513 7.05 5.06 10.02
CA GLY A 513 7.07 6.50 10.27
C GLY A 513 5.92 7.19 9.55
N ALA A 514 4.90 7.59 10.29
CA ALA A 514 3.65 8.12 9.75
C ALA A 514 2.92 9.03 10.75
N SER A 515 1.89 9.74 10.28
CA SER A 515 0.96 10.46 11.16
C SER A 515 -0.29 9.60 11.40
N PHE A 516 -0.29 8.82 12.48
CA PHE A 516 -1.44 8.01 12.88
C PHE A 516 -2.26 8.69 13.98
N SER A 517 -3.54 8.33 14.02
CA SER A 517 -4.43 8.56 15.14
C SER A 517 -4.49 7.28 15.98
N GLU A 518 -4.32 7.41 17.30
CA GLU A 518 -4.49 6.31 18.25
C GLU A 518 -5.95 6.24 18.72
N MET A 519 -6.48 5.02 18.77
CA MET A 519 -7.77 4.70 19.36
C MET A 519 -7.58 3.54 20.35
N THR A 520 -8.14 3.68 21.54
CA THR A 520 -8.07 2.67 22.59
C THR A 520 -9.46 2.28 23.03
N SER A 521 -9.71 0.99 23.23
CA SER A 521 -10.96 0.49 23.82
C SER A 521 -10.77 0.23 25.33
N GLU A 522 -11.82 0.48 26.11
CA GLU A 522 -11.87 0.08 27.53
C GLU A 522 -12.37 -1.36 27.71
N ILE A 523 -13.08 -1.90 26.71
CA ILE A 523 -13.69 -3.24 26.73
C ILE A 523 -12.69 -4.27 26.21
N VAL A 524 -12.05 -3.96 25.08
CA VAL A 524 -11.02 -4.80 24.46
C VAL A 524 -9.66 -4.18 24.79
N PRO A 525 -8.69 -4.91 25.37
CA PRO A 525 -7.35 -4.39 25.63
C PRO A 525 -6.52 -4.26 24.34
N LEU A 526 -7.02 -3.45 23.40
CA LEU A 526 -6.50 -3.25 22.06
C LEU A 526 -6.30 -1.76 21.79
N LYS A 527 -5.11 -1.43 21.29
CA LYS A 527 -4.79 -0.13 20.70
C LYS A 527 -4.81 -0.24 19.18
N VAL A 528 -5.55 0.63 18.52
CA VAL A 528 -5.58 0.74 17.06
C VAL A 528 -4.92 2.04 16.63
N TYR A 529 -3.92 1.93 15.76
CA TYR A 529 -3.28 3.04 15.08
C TYR A 529 -3.79 3.09 13.64
N SER A 530 -4.47 4.17 13.26
CA SER A 530 -5.04 4.30 11.92
C SER A 530 -4.74 5.64 11.28
N THR A 531 -4.90 5.74 9.96
CA THR A 531 -4.88 7.04 9.30
C THR A 531 -6.03 7.93 9.79
N PRO A 532 -5.86 9.26 9.82
CA PRO A 532 -6.94 10.17 10.19
C PRO A 532 -8.19 10.00 9.32
N PHE A 533 -8.01 9.69 8.02
CA PHE A 533 -9.12 9.48 7.08
C PHE A 533 -9.95 8.22 7.38
N ALA A 534 -9.40 7.25 8.09
CA ALA A 534 -10.06 5.99 8.44
C ALA A 534 -10.74 6.01 9.82
N GLN A 535 -10.55 7.05 10.63
CA GLN A 535 -10.94 7.06 12.05
C GLN A 535 -12.41 6.67 12.30
N ARG A 536 -13.35 7.12 11.45
CA ARG A 536 -14.77 6.76 11.58
C ARG A 536 -15.05 5.28 11.31
N SER A 537 -14.45 4.74 10.26
CA SER A 537 -14.60 3.32 9.91
C SER A 537 -13.96 2.46 11.00
N VAL A 538 -12.79 2.86 11.51
CA VAL A 538 -12.14 2.19 12.65
C VAL A 538 -13.01 2.23 13.90
N GLN A 539 -13.62 3.37 14.22
CA GLN A 539 -14.52 3.48 15.36
C GLN A 539 -15.71 2.52 15.24
N HIS A 540 -16.29 2.40 14.04
CA HIS A 540 -17.41 1.49 13.81
C HIS A 540 -16.98 0.03 13.91
N VAL A 541 -15.89 -0.36 13.24
CA VAL A 541 -15.34 -1.72 13.33
C VAL A 541 -14.97 -2.06 14.78
N MET A 542 -14.36 -1.13 15.52
CA MET A 542 -14.05 -1.31 16.94
C MET A 542 -15.31 -1.60 17.75
N SER A 543 -16.42 -0.87 17.52
CA SER A 543 -17.67 -1.14 18.25
C SER A 543 -18.22 -2.55 18.00
N LEU A 544 -18.11 -3.07 16.78
CA LEU A 544 -18.48 -4.45 16.46
C LEU A 544 -17.56 -5.46 17.15
N VAL A 545 -16.24 -5.18 17.18
CA VAL A 545 -15.26 -6.02 17.88
C VAL A 545 -15.50 -6.00 19.39
N GLU A 546 -15.88 -4.86 19.98
CA GLU A 546 -16.25 -4.76 21.40
C GLU A 546 -17.47 -5.62 21.74
N GLU A 547 -18.51 -5.60 20.91
CA GLU A 547 -19.70 -6.44 21.06
C GLU A 547 -19.34 -7.94 20.97
N GLN A 548 -18.59 -8.33 19.95
CA GLN A 548 -18.11 -9.70 19.76
C GLN A 548 -17.23 -10.16 20.93
N PHE A 549 -16.30 -9.31 21.37
CA PHE A 549 -15.41 -9.61 22.49
C PHE A 549 -16.19 -9.77 23.79
N ALA A 550 -17.17 -8.92 24.06
CA ALA A 550 -18.04 -9.06 25.23
C ALA A 550 -18.82 -10.39 25.21
N TYR A 551 -19.34 -10.78 24.03
CA TYR A 551 -19.99 -12.08 23.87
C TYR A 551 -19.04 -13.24 24.17
N PHE A 552 -17.89 -13.31 23.50
CA PHE A 552 -16.94 -14.41 23.68
C PHE A 552 -16.40 -14.43 25.12
N LYS A 553 -16.08 -13.28 25.70
CA LYS A 553 -15.60 -13.16 27.09
C LYS A 553 -16.60 -13.68 28.11
N SER A 554 -17.90 -13.62 27.83
CA SER A 554 -18.96 -14.07 28.74
C SER A 554 -18.90 -15.56 29.05
N TRP A 555 -18.40 -16.38 28.12
CA TRP A 555 -18.28 -17.84 28.28
C TRP A 555 -16.85 -18.37 28.06
N LEU A 556 -15.92 -17.53 27.58
CA LEU A 556 -14.47 -17.73 27.58
C LEU A 556 -13.80 -16.77 28.57
N PRO A 557 -13.90 -16.99 29.90
CA PRO A 557 -13.28 -16.10 30.89
C PRO A 557 -11.75 -16.00 30.74
N SER A 558 -11.12 -17.02 30.16
CA SER A 558 -9.69 -17.08 29.84
C SER A 558 -9.28 -16.29 28.59
N LEU A 559 -10.23 -15.72 27.82
CA LEU A 559 -9.95 -14.93 26.62
C LEU A 559 -8.98 -13.77 26.94
N GLN A 560 -7.79 -13.83 26.36
CA GLN A 560 -6.78 -12.79 26.38
C GLN A 560 -6.41 -12.47 24.92
N PRO A 561 -6.29 -11.19 24.55
CA PRO A 561 -5.85 -10.82 23.21
C PRO A 561 -4.47 -11.41 22.88
N GLN A 562 -4.35 -12.06 21.72
CA GLN A 562 -3.07 -12.53 21.19
C GLN A 562 -2.16 -11.37 20.75
N PHE A 563 -2.74 -10.21 20.44
CA PHE A 563 -2.03 -8.97 20.15
C PHE A 563 -2.65 -7.80 20.91
N LYS A 564 -1.85 -6.76 21.16
CA LYS A 564 -2.28 -5.55 21.90
C LYS A 564 -2.33 -4.31 21.03
N GLN A 565 -1.71 -4.36 19.86
CA GLN A 565 -1.60 -3.24 18.94
C GLN A 565 -2.07 -3.67 17.55
N LEU A 566 -2.81 -2.81 16.86
CA LEU A 566 -3.25 -3.01 15.49
C LEU A 566 -2.90 -1.80 14.66
N TYR A 567 -2.22 -2.02 13.54
CA TYR A 567 -1.79 -0.97 12.61
C TYR A 567 -2.64 -1.00 11.34
N MET A 568 -3.26 0.13 11.01
CA MET A 568 -4.06 0.34 9.79
C MET A 568 -3.54 1.53 8.99
N TYR A 569 -2.73 1.24 7.99
CA TYR A 569 -2.19 2.29 7.12
C TYR A 569 -3.09 2.61 5.92
N GLY A 570 -4.11 1.77 5.62
CA GLY A 570 -5.09 2.04 4.56
C GLY A 570 -4.52 2.01 3.15
N ASP A 571 -3.42 1.26 2.99
CA ASP A 571 -2.65 1.22 1.77
C ASP A 571 -2.47 -0.24 1.31
N PRO A 572 -2.70 -0.57 0.02
CA PRO A 572 -2.38 -1.88 -0.51
C PRO A 572 -0.86 -1.98 -0.66
N LEU A 573 -0.14 -2.19 0.44
CA LEU A 573 1.18 -2.81 0.33
C LEU A 573 0.96 -4.18 -0.32
N TYR A 574 1.89 -4.61 -1.17
CA TYR A 574 1.89 -5.96 -1.78
C TYR A 574 2.00 -7.10 -0.74
N LEU A 575 1.86 -6.75 0.53
CA LEU A 575 1.60 -7.57 1.70
C LEU A 575 0.10 -7.86 1.87
N SER A 576 -0.72 -7.74 0.81
CA SER A 576 -2.15 -8.07 0.87
C SER A 576 -2.40 -9.53 1.27
N SER A 577 -1.38 -10.38 1.27
CA SER A 577 -1.42 -11.75 1.80
C SER A 577 -0.91 -11.90 3.24
N LEU A 578 -0.49 -10.83 3.91
CA LEU A 578 0.22 -10.87 5.21
C LEU A 578 -0.38 -9.87 6.18
N SER A 579 -1.67 -10.01 6.43
CA SER A 579 -2.17 -9.46 7.69
C SER A 579 -1.87 -10.50 8.77
N ASP A 580 -0.64 -10.42 9.24
CA ASP A 580 -0.07 -11.39 10.17
C ASP A 580 0.16 -10.72 11.52
N ILE A 581 0.15 -11.55 12.56
CA ILE A 581 0.59 -11.13 13.88
C ILE A 581 2.12 -11.19 13.89
N HIS A 582 2.72 -10.01 14.03
CA HIS A 582 4.14 -9.87 14.22
C HIS A 582 4.43 -9.47 15.65
N ASN A 583 5.11 -10.35 16.39
CA ASN A 583 5.42 -10.18 17.80
C ASN A 583 4.15 -10.06 18.66
N ALA A 584 3.73 -8.84 19.02
CA ALA A 584 2.48 -8.56 19.75
C ALA A 584 1.57 -7.56 19.01
N SER A 585 1.82 -7.36 17.72
CA SER A 585 1.15 -6.39 16.87
C SER A 585 0.55 -7.05 15.65
N TYR A 586 -0.66 -6.64 15.30
CA TYR A 586 -1.34 -7.07 14.10
C TYR A 586 -1.32 -5.95 13.06
N ILE A 587 -0.90 -6.27 11.84
CA ILE A 587 -0.76 -5.31 10.76
C ILE A 587 -1.89 -5.59 9.76
N HIS A 588 -2.79 -4.63 9.55
CA HIS A 588 -3.96 -4.79 8.69
C HIS A 588 -3.99 -3.79 7.54
N ASN A 589 -4.15 -4.30 6.32
CA ASN A 589 -3.86 -3.54 5.11
C ASN A 589 -5.10 -3.20 4.29
N ASP A 590 -6.23 -3.87 4.56
CA ASP A 590 -7.43 -3.69 3.78
C ASP A 590 -8.42 -2.74 4.46
N LEU A 591 -8.83 -1.73 3.70
CA LEU A 591 -9.93 -0.82 4.05
C LEU A 591 -10.89 -0.68 2.87
N ASN A 592 -10.84 -1.60 1.89
CA ASN A 592 -11.79 -1.59 0.79
C ASN A 592 -13.19 -1.83 1.35
N SER A 593 -13.93 -0.75 1.28
CA SER A 593 -15.04 -0.33 2.13
C SER A 593 -16.37 -1.03 1.85
N SER A 594 -16.43 -2.35 1.96
CA SER A 594 -17.69 -3.07 1.77
C SER A 594 -18.00 -4.12 2.85
N TYR A 595 -17.07 -4.38 3.78
CA TYR A 595 -17.19 -5.54 4.67
C TYR A 595 -16.71 -5.24 6.11
N ASP A 596 -17.36 -4.30 6.80
CA ASP A 596 -17.01 -3.96 8.19
C ASP A 596 -17.21 -5.16 9.13
N ALA A 597 -18.26 -5.95 8.94
CA ALA A 597 -18.48 -7.20 9.68
C ALA A 597 -17.38 -8.23 9.42
N PHE A 598 -16.88 -8.32 8.18
CA PHE A 598 -15.75 -9.19 7.85
C PHE A 598 -14.45 -8.68 8.49
N THR A 599 -14.22 -7.37 8.46
CA THR A 599 -13.03 -6.74 9.06
C THR A 599 -13.04 -6.92 10.57
N ALA A 600 -14.17 -6.65 11.23
CA ALA A 600 -14.37 -6.90 12.65
C ALA A 600 -14.15 -8.38 13.00
N ARG A 601 -14.74 -9.30 12.22
CA ARG A 601 -14.52 -10.74 12.38
C ARG A 601 -13.05 -11.12 12.23
N ASN A 602 -12.32 -10.55 11.27
CA ASN A 602 -10.89 -10.83 11.09
C ASN A 602 -10.05 -10.31 12.26
N TRP A 603 -10.38 -9.12 12.79
CA TRP A 603 -9.72 -8.60 14.00
C TRP A 603 -10.02 -9.49 15.18
N MET A 604 -11.28 -9.87 15.38
CA MET A 604 -11.69 -10.75 16.47
C MET A 604 -11.06 -12.15 16.33
N ASN A 605 -10.97 -12.69 15.11
CA ASN A 605 -10.26 -13.94 14.83
C ASN A 605 -8.80 -13.87 15.24
N ALA A 606 -8.08 -12.84 14.78
CA ALA A 606 -6.70 -12.65 15.16
C ALA A 606 -6.57 -12.42 16.67
N LEU A 607 -7.52 -11.73 17.33
CA LEU A 607 -7.52 -11.49 18.77
C LEU A 607 -7.70 -12.78 19.58
N MET A 608 -8.60 -13.67 19.13
CA MET A 608 -8.93 -14.92 19.83
C MET A 608 -7.92 -16.03 19.55
N PHE A 609 -7.59 -16.22 18.27
CA PHE A 609 -6.94 -17.42 17.75
C PHE A 609 -5.53 -17.16 17.24
N GLY A 610 -5.10 -15.90 17.11
CA GLY A 610 -3.72 -15.61 16.71
C GLY A 610 -3.42 -15.83 15.22
N ASP A 611 -4.44 -16.13 14.41
CA ASP A 611 -4.31 -16.38 12.97
C ASP A 611 -5.47 -15.70 12.22
N GLN A 612 -5.17 -15.22 11.02
CA GLN A 612 -6.16 -14.74 10.06
C GLN A 612 -6.60 -15.80 9.07
N ALA A 613 -5.76 -16.81 8.82
CA ALA A 613 -5.98 -17.82 7.82
C ALA A 613 -7.02 -18.85 8.28
N GLY A 614 -8.25 -18.37 8.47
CA GLY A 614 -9.43 -19.18 8.35
C GLY A 614 -9.38 -19.94 7.02
N ALA A 615 -9.35 -21.27 7.10
CA ALA A 615 -9.40 -22.23 6.01
C ALA A 615 -8.22 -22.25 5.01
N ASP A 616 -7.82 -21.12 4.41
CA ASP A 616 -7.00 -21.13 3.18
C ASP A 616 -5.54 -21.59 3.38
N MET A 617 -4.89 -21.23 4.49
CA MET A 617 -3.50 -21.62 4.76
C MET A 617 -3.39 -23.07 5.24
N LEU A 618 -4.35 -23.54 6.05
CA LEU A 618 -4.44 -24.95 6.45
C LEU A 618 -4.61 -25.86 5.22
N LEU A 619 -5.45 -25.47 4.26
CA LEU A 619 -5.72 -26.27 3.07
C LEU A 619 -4.55 -26.34 2.09
N ALA A 620 -3.72 -25.29 2.02
CA ALA A 620 -2.45 -25.36 1.29
C ALA A 620 -1.51 -26.41 1.92
N THR A 621 -1.37 -26.40 3.25
CA THR A 621 -0.58 -27.41 3.99
C THR A 621 -1.20 -28.80 4.02
N LEU A 622 -2.53 -28.94 3.94
CA LEU A 622 -3.23 -30.22 3.85
C LEU A 622 -3.05 -30.88 2.48
N SER A 623 -2.93 -30.10 1.39
CA SER A 623 -2.71 -30.66 0.05
C SER A 623 -1.29 -31.24 -0.13
N GLU A 624 -0.31 -30.73 0.60
CA GLU A 624 1.03 -31.34 0.68
C GLU A 624 1.09 -32.56 1.63
N ARG A 625 0.19 -32.65 2.62
CA ARG A 625 0.12 -33.73 3.61
C ARG A 625 -0.92 -34.79 3.23
N ASN A 626 -0.62 -35.58 2.20
CA ASN A 626 -1.40 -36.76 1.76
C ASN A 626 -1.49 -37.93 2.78
N GLN A 627 -1.42 -37.70 4.10
CA GLN A 627 -1.36 -38.76 5.11
C GLN A 627 -2.25 -38.55 6.36
N LEU A 628 -3.08 -37.52 6.41
CA LEU A 628 -3.96 -37.30 7.57
C LEU A 628 -5.24 -38.15 7.45
N THR A 629 -5.48 -39.01 8.44
CA THR A 629 -6.68 -39.86 8.59
C THR A 629 -7.71 -39.18 9.51
N GLU A 630 -8.95 -39.69 9.56
CA GLU A 630 -9.99 -39.28 10.53
C GLU A 630 -9.53 -39.23 12.00
N THR A 631 -8.46 -39.93 12.34
CA THR A 631 -7.94 -40.03 13.72
C THR A 631 -6.77 -39.12 14.02
N THR A 632 -6.10 -38.58 12.99
CA THR A 632 -4.83 -37.83 13.12
C THR A 632 -4.91 -36.40 12.60
N ALA A 633 -6.03 -36.02 11.96
CA ALA A 633 -6.26 -34.67 11.50
C ALA A 633 -6.31 -33.66 12.66
N ASP A 634 -5.64 -32.53 12.49
CA ASP A 634 -5.75 -31.39 13.39
C ASP A 634 -7.04 -30.62 13.11
N ILE A 635 -7.90 -30.46 14.12
CA ILE A 635 -9.22 -29.82 14.03
C ILE A 635 -9.29 -28.44 14.70
N ARG A 636 -8.16 -27.84 15.10
CA ARG A 636 -8.15 -26.49 15.73
C ARG A 636 -8.94 -25.43 14.94
N HIS A 637 -8.77 -25.37 13.63
CA HIS A 637 -9.52 -24.42 12.79
C HIS A 637 -11.02 -24.72 12.74
N LEU A 638 -11.41 -25.99 12.70
CA LEU A 638 -12.82 -26.39 12.73
C LEU A 638 -13.46 -25.93 14.03
N ILE A 639 -12.76 -26.10 15.16
CA ILE A 639 -13.22 -25.61 16.47
C ILE A 639 -13.37 -24.08 16.46
N GLY A 640 -12.39 -23.35 15.91
CA GLY A 640 -12.48 -21.90 15.73
C GLY A 640 -13.70 -21.45 14.90
N MET A 641 -14.01 -22.15 13.81
CA MET A 641 -15.22 -21.90 13.01
C MET A 641 -16.51 -22.24 13.77
N ILE A 642 -16.49 -23.29 14.60
CA ILE A 642 -17.63 -23.65 15.45
C ILE A 642 -17.88 -22.56 16.51
N CYS A 643 -16.85 -21.92 17.06
CA CYS A 643 -17.04 -20.75 17.94
C CYS A 643 -17.86 -19.64 17.26
N TRP A 644 -17.59 -19.35 15.98
CA TRP A 644 -18.38 -18.40 15.21
C TRP A 644 -19.77 -18.91 14.86
N TYR A 645 -19.91 -20.20 14.53
CA TYR A 645 -21.22 -20.79 14.27
C TYR A 645 -22.14 -20.67 15.48
N VAL A 646 -21.63 -20.92 16.70
CA VAL A 646 -22.36 -20.70 17.95
C VAL A 646 -22.69 -19.23 18.15
N TYR A 647 -21.76 -18.30 17.89
CA TYR A 647 -22.03 -16.85 17.92
C TYR A 647 -23.22 -16.47 17.03
N TYR A 648 -23.23 -16.90 15.76
CA TYR A 648 -24.30 -16.54 14.83
C TYR A 648 -25.67 -17.13 15.23
N LEU A 649 -25.70 -18.35 15.77
CA LEU A 649 -26.93 -18.98 16.22
C LEU A 649 -27.47 -18.40 17.54
N ASP A 650 -26.60 -18.19 18.52
CA ASP A 650 -26.97 -17.83 19.89
C ASP A 650 -27.11 -16.32 20.10
N TYR A 651 -26.23 -15.52 19.50
CA TYR A 651 -26.21 -14.07 19.68
C TYR A 651 -26.95 -13.33 18.56
N GLU A 652 -26.61 -13.61 17.30
CA GLU A 652 -27.24 -12.96 16.13
C GLU A 652 -28.60 -13.57 15.76
N HIS A 653 -28.92 -14.74 16.31
CA HIS A 653 -30.15 -15.49 16.03
C HIS A 653 -30.33 -15.78 14.52
N GLU A 654 -29.23 -15.97 13.80
CA GLU A 654 -29.25 -16.26 12.37
C GLU A 654 -29.86 -17.64 12.09
N PRO A 655 -30.60 -17.81 10.99
CA PRO A 655 -30.97 -19.12 10.50
C PRO A 655 -29.74 -20.00 10.28
N GLN A 656 -29.86 -21.30 10.57
CA GLN A 656 -28.76 -22.27 10.47
C GLN A 656 -27.93 -22.18 9.18
N HIS A 657 -28.59 -22.03 8.03
CA HIS A 657 -27.91 -21.94 6.73
C HIS A 657 -27.08 -20.66 6.57
N GLU A 658 -27.54 -19.53 7.12
CA GLU A 658 -26.78 -18.26 7.14
C GLU A 658 -25.62 -18.36 8.11
N ALA A 659 -25.86 -18.87 9.33
CA ALA A 659 -24.81 -19.10 10.33
C ALA A 659 -23.68 -20.01 9.79
N MET A 660 -24.01 -21.07 9.05
CA MET A 660 -23.03 -21.97 8.45
C MET A 660 -22.23 -21.32 7.31
N SER A 661 -22.83 -20.37 6.59
CA SER A 661 -22.15 -19.57 5.57
C SER A 661 -21.24 -18.52 6.21
N ASN A 662 -21.76 -17.77 7.18
CA ASN A 662 -21.08 -16.65 7.83
C ASN A 662 -19.92 -17.11 8.73
N SER A 663 -19.99 -18.30 9.31
CA SER A 663 -18.89 -18.96 10.03
C SER A 663 -17.83 -19.61 9.13
N MET A 664 -18.01 -19.57 7.80
CA MET A 664 -17.18 -20.26 6.79
C MET A 664 -17.21 -21.79 6.84
N LEU A 665 -18.04 -22.41 7.69
CA LEU A 665 -18.18 -23.87 7.75
C LEU A 665 -18.66 -24.47 6.42
N ALA A 666 -19.56 -23.79 5.70
CA ALA A 666 -20.03 -24.25 4.39
C ALA A 666 -18.88 -24.32 3.36
N TYR A 667 -18.01 -23.31 3.33
CA TYR A 667 -16.82 -23.30 2.47
C TYR A 667 -15.84 -24.43 2.86
N TYR A 668 -15.66 -24.62 4.16
CA TYR A 668 -14.77 -25.64 4.72
C TYR A 668 -15.22 -27.07 4.35
N LEU A 669 -16.51 -27.37 4.45
CA LEU A 669 -17.09 -28.67 4.05
C LEU A 669 -16.94 -28.95 2.54
N MET A 670 -17.15 -27.93 1.69
CA MET A 670 -16.96 -28.05 0.23
C MET A 670 -15.51 -28.36 -0.14
N ARG A 671 -14.54 -27.77 0.57
CA ARG A 671 -13.10 -28.03 0.35
C ARG A 671 -12.67 -29.42 0.83
N TYR A 672 -13.19 -29.92 1.95
CA TYR A 672 -12.87 -31.28 2.40
C TYR A 672 -13.39 -32.35 1.45
N ASP A 673 -14.59 -32.16 0.88
CA ASP A 673 -15.12 -33.07 -0.15
C ASP A 673 -14.16 -33.21 -1.34
N ALA A 674 -13.46 -32.13 -1.69
CA ALA A 674 -12.44 -32.14 -2.74
C ALA A 674 -11.11 -32.83 -2.33
N LEU A 675 -10.82 -32.95 -1.03
CA LEU A 675 -9.54 -33.49 -0.51
C LEU A 675 -9.64 -34.93 -0.01
N SER A 676 -10.70 -35.28 0.73
CA SER A 676 -10.93 -36.62 1.30
C SER A 676 -12.36 -36.78 1.81
N SER A 677 -13.03 -37.88 1.45
CA SER A 677 -14.35 -38.26 1.96
C SER A 677 -14.39 -38.38 3.47
N ASP A 678 -13.31 -38.88 4.06
CA ASP A 678 -13.23 -39.25 5.47
C ASP A 678 -13.13 -37.97 6.34
N LEU A 679 -12.36 -36.98 5.88
CA LEU A 679 -12.28 -35.67 6.55
C LEU A 679 -13.59 -34.89 6.44
N HIS A 680 -14.28 -35.00 5.31
CA HIS A 680 -15.62 -34.41 5.14
C HIS A 680 -16.63 -35.03 6.11
N HIS A 681 -16.68 -36.37 6.21
CA HIS A 681 -17.57 -37.07 7.13
C HIS A 681 -17.30 -36.69 8.59
N MET A 682 -16.04 -36.61 9.00
CA MET A 682 -15.66 -36.18 10.34
C MET A 682 -16.12 -34.74 10.64
N ALA A 683 -15.83 -33.79 9.75
CA ALA A 683 -16.24 -32.40 9.95
C ALA A 683 -17.77 -32.26 10.01
N ALA A 684 -18.48 -32.97 9.13
CA ALA A 684 -19.95 -32.99 9.11
C ALA A 684 -20.52 -33.60 10.40
N GLN A 685 -19.90 -34.64 10.95
CA GLN A 685 -20.32 -35.25 12.21
C GLN A 685 -20.19 -34.27 13.39
N ILE A 686 -19.04 -33.60 13.51
CA ILE A 686 -18.80 -32.61 14.57
C ILE A 686 -19.82 -31.45 14.47
N ILE A 687 -20.06 -30.94 13.26
CA ILE A 687 -21.04 -29.87 13.04
C ILE A 687 -22.44 -30.35 13.41
N SER A 688 -22.82 -31.58 13.02
CA SER A 688 -24.11 -32.17 13.36
C SER A 688 -24.31 -32.37 14.86
N GLN A 689 -23.25 -32.73 15.60
CA GLN A 689 -23.29 -32.85 17.07
C GLN A 689 -23.63 -31.50 17.71
N VAL A 690 -22.92 -30.44 17.29
CA VAL A 690 -23.16 -29.07 17.75
C VAL A 690 -24.57 -28.62 17.41
N ASP A 691 -25.01 -28.84 16.18
CA ASP A 691 -26.33 -28.43 15.71
C ASP A 691 -27.48 -29.09 16.51
N GLN A 692 -27.39 -30.41 16.73
CA GLN A 692 -28.38 -31.14 17.51
C GLN A 692 -28.43 -30.68 18.97
N ALA A 693 -27.27 -30.44 19.59
CA ALA A 693 -27.19 -29.93 20.96
C ALA A 693 -27.78 -28.52 21.07
N MET A 694 -27.49 -27.64 20.12
CA MET A 694 -28.07 -26.29 20.07
C MET A 694 -29.59 -26.33 19.90
N GLN A 695 -30.12 -27.20 19.03
CA GLN A 695 -31.57 -27.40 18.86
C GLN A 695 -32.25 -27.99 20.10
N ALA A 696 -31.53 -28.81 20.87
CA ALA A 696 -31.98 -29.37 22.14
C ALA A 696 -31.91 -28.37 23.32
N GLY A 697 -31.42 -27.15 23.10
CA GLY A 697 -31.26 -26.13 24.14
C GLY A 697 -30.03 -26.33 25.03
N GLN A 698 -29.07 -27.17 24.62
CA GLN A 698 -27.84 -27.47 25.35
C GLN A 698 -26.70 -26.50 25.01
N THR A 699 -27.02 -25.22 24.78
CA THR A 699 -26.06 -24.21 24.35
C THR A 699 -24.93 -23.99 25.35
N ASP A 700 -25.22 -24.04 26.65
CA ASP A 700 -24.21 -23.87 27.70
C ASP A 700 -23.22 -25.04 27.72
N GLN A 701 -23.67 -26.27 27.47
CA GLN A 701 -22.82 -27.45 27.35
C GLN A 701 -21.89 -27.34 26.13
N VAL A 702 -22.42 -26.88 24.98
CA VAL A 702 -21.59 -26.62 23.78
C VAL A 702 -20.50 -25.58 24.10
N LYS A 703 -20.86 -24.47 24.76
CA LYS A 703 -19.90 -23.44 25.18
C LYS A 703 -18.83 -23.99 26.14
N GLN A 704 -19.19 -24.90 27.03
CA GLN A 704 -18.23 -25.57 27.93
C GLN A 704 -17.23 -26.45 27.16
N VAL A 705 -17.69 -27.20 26.15
CA VAL A 705 -16.79 -27.99 25.28
C VAL A 705 -15.82 -27.06 24.54
N LEU A 706 -16.32 -25.97 23.94
CA LEU A 706 -15.48 -25.02 23.20
C LEU A 706 -14.48 -24.31 24.13
N HIS A 707 -14.90 -23.95 25.34
CA HIS A 707 -14.01 -23.36 26.34
C HIS A 707 -12.89 -24.32 26.75
N HIS A 708 -13.16 -25.64 26.84
CA HIS A 708 -12.12 -26.63 27.11
C HIS A 708 -11.01 -26.58 26.06
N PHE A 709 -11.37 -26.58 24.78
CA PHE A 709 -10.39 -26.53 23.68
C PHE A 709 -9.73 -25.17 23.53
N TYR A 710 -10.44 -24.07 23.79
CA TYR A 710 -9.85 -22.74 23.80
C TYR A 710 -8.68 -22.62 24.79
N LYS A 711 -8.79 -23.25 25.98
CA LYS A 711 -7.69 -23.28 26.96
C LYS A 711 -6.45 -24.06 26.50
N GLN A 712 -6.56 -24.91 25.49
CA GLN A 712 -5.45 -25.68 24.94
C GLN A 712 -4.66 -24.89 23.89
N ASP A 713 -5.01 -23.62 23.68
CA ASP A 713 -4.54 -22.77 22.58
C ASP A 713 -4.97 -23.29 21.20
N LEU A 714 -5.88 -22.53 20.58
CA LEU A 714 -6.38 -22.83 19.23
C LEU A 714 -5.53 -22.16 18.14
N SER A 715 -4.46 -21.45 18.50
CA SER A 715 -3.55 -20.88 17.53
C SER A 715 -2.89 -21.98 16.69
N VAL A 716 -2.78 -21.74 15.39
CA VAL A 716 -2.09 -22.64 14.47
C VAL A 716 -0.81 -21.94 14.03
N PRO A 717 0.36 -22.44 14.44
CA PRO A 717 1.62 -21.80 14.08
C PRO A 717 1.87 -21.92 12.57
N PRO A 718 2.47 -20.89 11.94
CA PRO A 718 2.76 -20.88 10.50
C PRO A 718 3.85 -21.91 10.11
N VAL A 719 4.64 -22.37 11.07
CA VAL A 719 5.69 -23.40 10.88
C VAL A 719 5.12 -24.76 11.25
N LYS A 720 5.53 -25.82 10.53
CA LYS A 720 5.12 -27.23 10.76
C LYS A 720 4.98 -27.52 12.28
N PRO A 721 3.75 -27.56 12.82
CA PRO A 721 3.58 -27.88 14.23
C PRO A 721 4.06 -29.31 14.46
N ASN A 722 4.68 -29.56 15.62
CA ASN A 722 4.92 -30.92 16.07
C ASN A 722 3.57 -31.63 16.15
N GLU A 723 3.45 -32.86 15.64
CA GLU A 723 2.21 -33.66 15.70
C GLU A 723 1.69 -33.84 17.13
N VAL A 724 2.57 -33.65 18.12
CA VAL A 724 2.29 -33.72 19.57
C VAL A 724 1.33 -32.62 20.04
N ASP A 725 1.21 -31.50 19.30
CA ASP A 725 0.41 -30.33 19.68
C ASP A 725 -0.94 -30.26 18.96
N PHE A 726 -1.36 -31.33 18.24
CA PHE A 726 -2.62 -31.33 17.50
C PHE A 726 -3.82 -31.56 18.42
N ILE A 727 -4.94 -30.93 18.07
CA ILE A 727 -6.24 -31.31 18.59
C ILE A 727 -6.90 -32.24 17.58
N THR A 728 -7.20 -33.46 18.00
CA THR A 728 -7.71 -34.55 17.15
C THR A 728 -9.21 -34.78 17.36
N PRO A 729 -9.91 -35.42 16.40
CA PRO A 729 -11.32 -35.80 16.55
C PRO A 729 -11.58 -36.75 17.73
N GLN A 730 -10.60 -37.58 18.11
CA GLN A 730 -10.72 -38.44 19.30
C GLN A 730 -10.75 -37.62 20.60
N GLN A 731 -9.92 -36.58 20.68
CA GLN A 731 -9.95 -35.64 21.81
C GLN A 731 -11.27 -34.87 21.84
N TRP A 732 -11.78 -34.43 20.68
CA TRP A 732 -13.12 -33.84 20.57
C TRP A 732 -14.19 -34.74 21.16
N ASN A 733 -14.33 -35.97 20.64
CA ASN A 733 -15.39 -36.89 21.09
C ASN A 733 -15.28 -37.19 22.59
N LYS A 734 -14.07 -37.36 23.13
CA LYS A 734 -13.87 -37.60 24.56
C LYS A 734 -14.39 -36.44 25.43
N VAL A 735 -14.08 -35.20 25.05
CA VAL A 735 -14.53 -34.01 25.79
C VAL A 735 -16.02 -33.78 25.58
N TRP A 736 -16.51 -33.97 24.35
CA TRP A 736 -17.92 -33.89 24.01
C TRP A 736 -18.76 -34.85 24.86
N ASP A 737 -18.41 -36.14 24.87
CA ASP A 737 -19.12 -37.15 25.65
C ASP A 737 -19.07 -36.86 27.15
N GLN A 738 -17.93 -36.37 27.65
CA GLN A 738 -17.77 -36.00 29.06
C GLN A 738 -18.74 -34.89 29.47
N VAL A 739 -18.85 -33.82 28.67
CA VAL A 739 -19.69 -32.65 29.00
C VAL A 739 -21.17 -32.93 28.72
N MET A 740 -21.48 -33.70 27.69
CA MET A 740 -22.85 -33.98 27.26
C MET A 740 -23.52 -35.13 28.03
N SER A 741 -22.75 -35.97 28.74
CA SER A 741 -23.28 -37.09 29.52
C SER A 741 -23.49 -36.79 31.02
N ASP A 742 -23.02 -35.63 31.51
CA ASP A 742 -23.18 -35.19 32.91
C ASP A 742 -24.57 -34.55 33.14
N GLU A 743 -25.65 -35.31 32.88
CA GLU A 743 -27.04 -35.01 33.33
C GLU A 743 -27.43 -35.75 34.63
#